data_AF-A0A9P0MXJ0-F1
#
_entry.id   AF-A0A9P0MXJ0-F1
#
_cell.length_a   1.000
_cell.length_b   1.000
_cell.length_c   1.000
_cell.angle_alpha   90.00
_cell.angle_beta   90.00
_cell.angle_gamma   90.00
#
_symmetry.space_group_name_H-M   'P 1'
#
loop_
_entity.id
_entity.type
_entity.pdbx_description
1 polymer ?
#
loop_
_entity_poly.entity_id
_entity_poly.type
_entity_poly.pdbx_seq_one_letter_code
_entity_poly.pdbx_strand_id
1 'polypeptide(L)'
;MIQSLLTFILLLVQVFDSHEAVPHPHHHWGMYKNLKGNMVYVNFENANSPTKELEVIDVDKVQFHLYTKKNPKVSQRLYLNDSSALNSSNYVHEDETKFIVHGFLNDINSETIQNIKNNLLDHSSEGYNIIGVDWSYYTMIYTNVLYKSEGVGNIIGKLVDFLVEKGSKLENIHLIGHSLGAQACGFAGASLKTGRVARISGLDPALPGFDDADPDKRLDGQDALFVDCIHTCGGNLGIFDPICTADYYPNGGQEQPGCSWFDFELLEQEEVNVILVDWSEISKGIDYISIAKRTVDVGTYVAWFMDFLVRNGARLDDFHLIGHSLGAHVAGFAGAAVSNGTVARITDNYAASFHRVPCSEWLFYVSTINHERLITLVYHQGLDPAMPGFNQVPSDKRLDRSNAKFVDCIHTCAGMLGLTEAICTADFYPNGGRNMQPGCPFYDFGRCSHKRSHNYFTESIDPNYKFPALQCESLPDDAKYPSSCSPSSVNMGYYTLREGSDIKQELIPNDVSVLQSSYFDPKHPTKVLIHGFLSSSNKPMVQEIKNALLEQEDVNVIAVDWSKISFGIDYNRIAKKTVDVGAYTAELINFLVENGAKPNDFHLIGHSLGAHIAGFAGASIKKGKVARITGLDPAKPGFHNVPIEKRLNTNNAKYVDCIHTCVGTLGLTEAICTTDFYPNGGKNMQPGCPFFDFGRCSHIRSYEYFAESINPEHKFMAERCPSLPVHSHSGCTSSPIEMGYYISPSVNGIFYGKTNNRSPFATIIKRK
;
A
#
# COMPACT_ATOMS: atom_id res chain seq x y z
N MET A 1 -24.27 34.64 9.67
CA MET A 1 -22.98 33.97 9.98
C MET A 1 -23.17 32.47 9.75
N ILE A 2 -23.60 32.09 8.54
CA ILE A 2 -23.72 30.73 8.02
C ILE A 2 -23.60 30.93 6.52
N GLN A 3 -22.37 30.85 5.98
CA GLN A 3 -22.14 30.97 4.55
C GLN A 3 -20.77 30.38 4.19
N SER A 4 -20.59 29.07 4.40
CA SER A 4 -19.57 28.21 3.76
C SER A 4 -19.74 26.79 4.31
N LEU A 5 -20.65 26.01 3.73
CA LEU A 5 -20.78 24.56 3.91
C LEU A 5 -21.59 24.06 2.71
N LEU A 6 -20.89 23.81 1.61
CA LEU A 6 -21.45 23.19 0.41
C LEU A 6 -20.37 22.28 -0.16
N THR A 7 -20.37 21.06 0.37
CA THR A 7 -19.48 19.96 0.00
C THR A 7 -20.31 18.67 -0.06
N PHE A 8 -19.94 17.78 -0.98
CA PHE A 8 -20.66 16.59 -1.46
C PHE A 8 -21.39 15.78 -0.36
N ILE A 9 -22.57 15.20 -0.62
CA ILE A 9 -23.33 14.41 0.37
C ILE A 9 -23.51 12.95 -0.10
N LEU A 10 -22.91 12.01 0.63
CA LEU A 10 -22.99 10.56 0.44
C LEU A 10 -24.01 9.96 1.43
N LEU A 11 -24.94 9.13 0.95
CA LEU A 11 -25.94 8.42 1.78
C LEU A 11 -25.77 6.89 1.64
N LEU A 12 -25.51 6.18 2.74
CA LEU A 12 -25.29 4.73 2.83
C LEU A 12 -26.48 4.07 3.54
N VAL A 13 -27.02 2.96 3.04
CA VAL A 13 -28.15 2.24 3.69
C VAL A 13 -27.76 0.80 4.07
N GLN A 14 -27.86 0.41 5.35
CA GLN A 14 -27.37 -0.91 5.84
C GLN A 14 -28.29 -1.63 6.85
N VAL A 15 -28.23 -2.97 6.87
CA VAL A 15 -28.78 -3.88 7.92
C VAL A 15 -27.64 -4.65 8.60
N PHE A 16 -27.58 -4.68 9.94
CA PHE A 16 -26.58 -5.46 10.72
C PHE A 16 -27.15 -6.74 11.33
N ASP A 17 -26.35 -7.81 11.39
CA ASP A 17 -26.49 -8.92 12.36
C ASP A 17 -25.13 -9.61 12.61
N SER A 18 -24.95 -10.34 13.73
CA SER A 18 -23.65 -10.75 14.29
C SER A 18 -23.28 -12.27 14.22
N HIS A 19 -21.98 -12.54 14.03
CA HIS A 19 -21.10 -13.67 14.49
C HIS A 19 -20.85 -15.00 13.70
N GLU A 20 -19.55 -15.39 13.80
CA GLU A 20 -18.82 -16.70 13.82
C GLU A 20 -18.29 -17.44 12.55
N ALA A 21 -17.07 -17.98 12.70
CA ALA A 21 -16.18 -18.61 11.72
C ALA A 21 -16.09 -20.14 11.87
N VAL A 22 -15.79 -20.88 10.78
CA VAL A 22 -15.26 -22.28 10.80
C VAL A 22 -14.41 -22.57 9.54
N PRO A 23 -13.22 -23.24 9.61
CA PRO A 23 -12.35 -23.59 8.47
C PRO A 23 -12.44 -25.08 8.04
N HIS A 24 -11.97 -25.46 6.81
CA HIS A 24 -11.47 -26.83 6.45
C HIS A 24 -10.89 -27.02 5.01
N PRO A 25 -10.15 -28.13 4.69
CA PRO A 25 -8.82 -28.11 4.01
C PRO A 25 -8.67 -28.99 2.72
N HIS A 26 -7.43 -28.99 2.17
CA HIS A 26 -6.78 -29.87 1.15
C HIS A 26 -6.94 -29.51 -0.34
N HIS A 27 -5.81 -29.29 -1.04
CA HIS A 27 -5.46 -29.88 -2.36
C HIS A 27 -3.99 -29.55 -2.76
N HIS A 28 -3.15 -30.59 -2.91
CA HIS A 28 -1.70 -30.52 -3.18
C HIS A 28 -1.30 -30.59 -4.67
N TRP A 29 -2.12 -30.05 -5.59
CA TRP A 29 -1.82 -30.01 -7.02
C TRP A 29 -2.29 -28.68 -7.63
N GLY A 30 -1.44 -28.02 -8.42
CA GLY A 30 -1.76 -26.77 -9.09
C GLY A 30 -1.70 -26.91 -10.61
N MET A 31 -2.71 -26.40 -11.32
CA MET A 31 -2.69 -26.28 -12.77
C MET A 31 -2.17 -24.90 -13.17
N TYR A 32 -1.21 -24.85 -14.10
CA TYR A 32 -0.75 -23.60 -14.68
C TYR A 32 -0.76 -23.65 -16.21
N LYS A 33 -0.98 -22.48 -16.82
CA LYS A 33 -1.00 -22.31 -18.27
C LYS A 33 0.37 -21.81 -18.74
N ASN A 34 1.15 -22.69 -19.36
CA ASN A 34 2.50 -22.31 -19.76
C ASN A 34 2.49 -21.27 -20.89
N LEU A 35 3.66 -20.72 -21.22
CA LEU A 35 3.85 -19.64 -22.19
C LEU A 35 3.44 -19.99 -23.64
N LYS A 36 2.98 -21.21 -23.91
CA LYS A 36 2.37 -21.62 -25.19
C LYS A 36 0.86 -21.82 -25.12
N GLY A 37 0.23 -21.52 -23.97
CA GLY A 37 -1.22 -21.57 -23.79
C GLY A 37 -1.79 -22.94 -23.39
N ASN A 38 -0.96 -23.96 -23.16
CA ASN A 38 -1.42 -25.28 -22.73
C ASN A 38 -1.52 -25.35 -21.20
N MET A 39 -2.59 -25.96 -20.70
CA MET A 39 -2.75 -26.27 -19.28
C MET A 39 -1.87 -27.46 -18.91
N VAL A 40 -1.04 -27.31 -17.89
CA VAL A 40 -0.16 -28.36 -17.37
C VAL A 40 -0.43 -28.52 -15.87
N TYR A 41 -0.61 -29.77 -15.44
CA TYR A 41 -0.67 -30.13 -14.02
C TYR A 41 0.74 -30.18 -13.44
N VAL A 42 0.98 -29.42 -12.37
CA VAL A 42 2.26 -29.40 -11.67
C VAL A 42 2.06 -29.98 -10.27
N ASN A 43 2.81 -31.06 -10.01
CA ASN A 43 3.02 -31.57 -8.65
C ASN A 43 4.14 -30.73 -8.01
N PHE A 44 3.86 -30.10 -6.88
CA PHE A 44 4.84 -29.26 -6.18
C PHE A 44 5.87 -30.06 -5.36
N GLU A 45 5.80 -31.39 -5.35
CA GLU A 45 6.75 -32.24 -4.61
C GLU A 45 8.21 -32.23 -5.15
N ASN A 46 8.51 -31.60 -6.30
CA ASN A 46 9.83 -31.70 -6.95
C ASN A 46 10.53 -30.37 -7.30
N ALA A 47 10.23 -29.29 -6.57
CA ALA A 47 11.08 -28.10 -6.61
C ALA A 47 12.37 -28.36 -5.79
N ASN A 48 13.43 -28.79 -6.48
CA ASN A 48 14.75 -28.95 -5.88
C ASN A 48 15.23 -27.65 -5.20
N SER A 49 15.56 -27.80 -3.92
CA SER A 49 16.12 -26.82 -2.99
C SER A 49 17.35 -26.07 -3.56
N PRO A 50 17.45 -24.73 -3.42
CA PRO A 50 18.68 -24.00 -3.73
C PRO A 50 19.71 -24.17 -2.60
N THR A 51 20.88 -24.69 -3.00
CA THR A 51 22.17 -24.87 -2.32
C THR A 51 22.39 -24.30 -0.90
N LYS A 52 22.78 -25.22 0.00
CA LYS A 52 23.32 -25.14 1.38
C LYS A 52 24.30 -24.00 1.77
N GLU A 53 24.71 -23.12 0.86
CA GLU A 53 25.67 -22.03 1.15
C GLU A 53 25.03 -20.78 1.77
N LEU A 54 23.71 -20.59 1.64
CA LEU A 54 22.99 -19.41 2.16
C LEU A 54 22.54 -19.54 3.63
N GLU A 55 22.66 -20.72 4.24
CA GLU A 55 22.22 -21.01 5.63
C GLU A 55 23.28 -20.72 6.71
N VAL A 56 24.54 -20.43 6.34
CA VAL A 56 25.62 -20.28 7.34
C VAL A 56 25.50 -18.94 8.08
N ILE A 57 25.20 -19.02 9.38
CA ILE A 57 25.19 -17.88 10.30
C ILE A 57 26.47 -17.85 11.11
N ASP A 58 27.04 -16.64 11.22
CA ASP A 58 28.14 -16.33 12.11
C ASP A 58 27.57 -16.06 13.51
N VAL A 59 27.89 -16.96 14.44
CA VAL A 59 27.39 -16.94 15.82
C VAL A 59 27.74 -15.62 16.52
N ASP A 60 28.89 -15.02 16.21
CA ASP A 60 29.36 -13.80 16.86
C ASP A 60 28.54 -12.56 16.45
N LYS A 61 27.75 -12.67 15.38
CA LYS A 61 26.83 -11.61 14.92
C LYS A 61 25.47 -11.64 15.61
N VAL A 62 25.16 -12.70 16.37
CA VAL A 62 23.99 -12.76 17.24
C VAL A 62 24.42 -12.44 18.67
N GLN A 63 23.73 -11.47 19.26
CA GLN A 63 24.24 -10.69 20.37
C GLN A 63 23.28 -10.75 21.55
N PHE A 64 23.74 -11.19 22.73
CA PHE A 64 22.87 -11.40 23.90
C PHE A 64 23.14 -10.37 25.00
N HIS A 65 22.20 -9.46 25.21
CA HIS A 65 22.33 -8.33 26.14
C HIS A 65 21.49 -8.57 27.40
N LEU A 66 22.15 -8.86 28.53
CA LEU A 66 21.50 -9.08 29.81
C LEU A 66 21.24 -7.76 30.55
N TYR A 67 19.99 -7.57 30.95
CA TYR A 67 19.53 -6.53 31.85
C TYR A 67 18.85 -7.14 33.07
N THR A 68 19.11 -6.56 34.23
CA THR A 68 18.45 -6.87 35.50
C THR A 68 18.16 -5.56 36.23
N LYS A 69 17.46 -5.61 37.37
CA LYS A 69 17.29 -4.44 38.25
C LYS A 69 18.61 -3.83 38.72
N LYS A 70 19.71 -4.60 38.73
CA LYS A 70 21.06 -4.12 39.08
C LYS A 70 21.74 -3.36 37.94
N ASN A 71 21.31 -3.57 36.70
CA ASN A 71 21.88 -2.93 35.50
C ASN A 71 20.80 -2.57 34.45
N PRO A 72 19.79 -1.74 34.80
CA PRO A 72 18.64 -1.50 33.91
C PRO A 72 18.99 -0.69 32.65
N LYS A 73 20.08 0.10 32.71
CA LYS A 73 20.49 1.02 31.64
C LYS A 73 21.58 0.44 30.74
N VAL A 74 22.52 -0.33 31.29
CA VAL A 74 23.69 -0.82 30.57
C VAL A 74 23.70 -2.35 30.63
N SER A 75 23.62 -2.99 29.47
CA SER A 75 23.61 -4.45 29.39
C SER A 75 24.96 -5.06 29.74
N GLN A 76 24.94 -6.26 30.32
CA GLN A 76 26.10 -7.15 30.35
C GLN A 76 26.00 -8.14 29.19
N ARG A 77 27.12 -8.42 28.54
CA ARG A 77 27.13 -9.32 27.39
C ARG A 77 27.21 -10.78 27.84
N LEU A 78 26.29 -11.61 27.35
CA LEU A 78 26.38 -13.06 27.47
C LEU A 78 26.90 -13.68 26.17
N TYR A 79 27.58 -14.82 26.30
CA TYR A 79 28.14 -15.59 25.19
C TYR A 79 27.74 -17.05 25.33
N LEU A 80 27.61 -17.74 24.20
CA LEU A 80 27.33 -19.17 24.20
C LEU A 80 28.45 -19.93 24.93
N ASN A 81 28.07 -20.84 25.82
CA ASN A 81 28.96 -21.73 26.56
C ASN A 81 30.02 -21.02 27.44
N ASP A 82 29.90 -19.72 27.70
CA ASP A 82 30.83 -18.97 28.53
C ASP A 82 30.33 -18.87 29.98
N SER A 83 30.78 -19.82 30.81
CA SER A 83 30.43 -19.84 32.23
C SER A 83 31.06 -18.68 33.01
N SER A 84 32.18 -18.14 32.55
CA SER A 84 32.87 -17.03 33.20
C SER A 84 32.10 -15.73 33.01
N ALA A 85 31.66 -15.45 31.77
CA ALA A 85 30.82 -14.31 31.45
C ALA A 85 29.47 -14.39 32.19
N LEU A 86 28.85 -15.58 32.25
CA LEU A 86 27.60 -15.78 32.98
C LEU A 86 27.78 -15.53 34.49
N ASN A 87 28.79 -16.13 35.11
CA ASN A 87 29.05 -16.01 36.56
C ASN A 87 29.48 -14.60 37.00
N SER A 88 30.06 -13.81 36.10
CA SER A 88 30.44 -12.41 36.35
C SER A 88 29.32 -11.41 36.02
N SER A 89 28.23 -11.89 35.42
CA SER A 89 27.04 -11.09 35.13
C SER A 89 26.08 -11.03 36.33
N ASN A 90 25.02 -10.25 36.21
CA ASN A 90 23.95 -10.16 37.19
C ASN A 90 22.90 -11.28 37.03
N TYR A 91 23.12 -12.28 36.17
CA TYR A 91 22.18 -13.35 35.91
C TYR A 91 21.91 -14.19 37.17
N VAL A 92 20.64 -14.49 37.44
CA VAL A 92 20.20 -15.32 38.58
C VAL A 92 19.40 -16.49 38.03
N HIS A 93 19.93 -17.71 38.12
CA HIS A 93 19.33 -18.88 37.47
C HIS A 93 17.95 -19.29 38.01
N GLU A 94 17.61 -18.88 39.23
CA GLU A 94 16.29 -19.08 39.84
C GLU A 94 15.23 -18.11 39.32
N ASP A 95 15.64 -16.92 38.86
CA ASP A 95 14.75 -15.86 38.38
C ASP A 95 14.19 -16.19 36.99
N GLU A 96 12.98 -15.71 36.69
CA GLU A 96 12.43 -15.86 35.34
C GLU A 96 13.30 -15.13 34.30
N THR A 97 13.49 -15.80 33.16
CA THR A 97 14.32 -15.30 32.06
C THR A 97 13.46 -14.99 30.85
N LYS A 98 13.44 -13.70 30.47
CA LYS A 98 12.68 -13.17 29.34
C LYS A 98 13.63 -12.85 28.20
N PHE A 99 13.53 -13.56 27.09
CA PHE A 99 14.22 -13.20 25.86
C PHE A 99 13.35 -12.24 25.06
N ILE A 100 13.92 -11.14 24.55
CA ILE A 100 13.22 -10.20 23.66
C ILE A 100 13.98 -10.13 22.34
N VAL A 101 13.33 -10.55 21.26
CA VAL A 101 13.92 -10.67 19.92
C VAL A 101 13.25 -9.67 18.98
N HIS A 102 14.04 -8.72 18.46
CA HIS A 102 13.53 -7.69 17.57
C HIS A 102 13.27 -8.22 16.15
N GLY A 103 12.45 -7.48 15.39
CA GLY A 103 12.08 -7.80 14.00
C GLY A 103 13.02 -7.21 12.94
N PHE A 104 12.55 -7.19 11.69
CA PHE A 104 13.24 -6.63 10.53
C PHE A 104 13.59 -5.14 10.72
N LEU A 105 14.80 -4.73 10.30
CA LEU A 105 15.36 -3.36 10.44
C LEU A 105 15.54 -2.82 11.87
N ASN A 106 15.27 -3.62 12.90
CA ASN A 106 15.44 -3.22 14.29
C ASN A 106 16.80 -3.68 14.84
N ASP A 107 17.13 -3.22 16.04
CA ASP A 107 18.35 -3.50 16.80
C ASP A 107 18.08 -3.52 18.31
N ILE A 108 19.15 -3.64 19.12
CA ILE A 108 19.03 -3.64 20.59
C ILE A 108 18.40 -2.37 21.17
N ASN A 109 18.52 -1.23 20.49
CA ASN A 109 18.05 0.08 20.96
C ASN A 109 16.62 0.38 20.54
N SER A 110 16.03 -0.47 19.69
CA SER A 110 14.69 -0.28 19.15
C SER A 110 13.61 -0.33 20.24
N GLU A 111 12.52 0.40 20.00
CA GLU A 111 11.40 0.55 20.95
C GLU A 111 10.85 -0.80 21.42
N THR A 112 10.77 -1.81 20.55
CA THR A 112 10.34 -3.17 20.91
C THR A 112 11.11 -3.71 22.11
N ILE A 113 12.45 -3.67 22.07
CA ILE A 113 13.27 -4.22 23.15
C ILE A 113 13.25 -3.28 24.35
N GLN A 114 13.45 -1.98 24.13
CA GLN A 114 13.57 -1.03 25.24
C GLN A 114 12.27 -0.88 26.04
N ASN A 115 11.11 -0.82 25.38
CA ASN A 115 9.82 -0.66 26.05
C ASN A 115 9.46 -1.91 26.85
N ILE A 116 9.57 -3.11 26.26
CA ILE A 116 9.26 -4.35 26.96
C ILE A 116 10.23 -4.53 28.13
N LYS A 117 11.54 -4.34 27.91
CA LYS A 117 12.57 -4.44 28.96
C LYS A 117 12.32 -3.46 30.11
N ASN A 118 12.11 -2.17 29.82
CA ASN A 118 11.89 -1.16 30.86
C ASN A 118 10.62 -1.47 31.66
N ASN A 119 9.50 -1.78 30.98
CA ASN A 119 8.25 -2.09 31.68
C ASN A 119 8.36 -3.32 32.59
N LEU A 120 9.02 -4.38 32.13
CA LEU A 120 9.26 -5.58 32.94
C LEU A 120 10.16 -5.30 34.15
N LEU A 121 11.21 -4.49 33.99
CA LEU A 121 12.09 -4.12 35.11
C LEU A 121 11.40 -3.20 36.13
N ASP A 122 10.57 -2.27 35.66
CA ASP A 122 9.94 -1.24 36.48
C ASP A 122 8.75 -1.78 37.29
N HIS A 123 8.01 -2.77 36.76
CA HIS A 123 6.74 -3.22 37.34
C HIS A 123 6.77 -4.61 37.97
N SER A 124 7.88 -5.33 37.87
CA SER A 124 8.02 -6.62 38.56
C SER A 124 8.34 -6.40 40.04
N SER A 125 7.64 -7.08 40.95
CA SER A 125 8.09 -7.21 42.35
C SER A 125 9.27 -8.18 42.49
N GLU A 126 9.43 -9.09 41.53
CA GLU A 126 10.44 -10.15 41.48
C GLU A 126 11.69 -9.71 40.70
N GLY A 127 12.75 -10.54 40.74
CA GLY A 127 13.91 -10.38 39.87
C GLY A 127 13.65 -11.04 38.52
N TYR A 128 13.95 -10.34 37.42
CA TYR A 128 13.93 -10.92 36.08
C TYR A 128 15.31 -10.82 35.44
N ASN A 129 15.69 -11.86 34.71
CA ASN A 129 16.76 -11.80 33.72
C ASN A 129 16.14 -11.41 32.38
N ILE A 130 16.42 -10.22 31.88
CA ILE A 130 15.96 -9.79 30.55
C ILE A 130 17.11 -9.89 29.57
N ILE A 131 17.00 -10.75 28.56
CA ILE A 131 18.01 -10.94 27.53
C ILE A 131 17.47 -10.38 26.21
N GLY A 132 17.95 -9.19 25.83
CA GLY A 132 17.72 -8.65 24.50
C GLY A 132 18.61 -9.36 23.48
N VAL A 133 18.02 -9.85 22.39
CA VAL A 133 18.74 -10.52 21.30
C VAL A 133 18.89 -9.55 20.14
N ASP A 134 20.13 -9.16 19.85
CA ASP A 134 20.49 -8.32 18.73
C ASP A 134 21.08 -9.16 17.60
N TRP A 135 20.42 -9.11 16.46
CA TRP A 135 20.83 -9.80 15.23
C TRP A 135 20.76 -8.83 14.04
N SER A 136 20.81 -7.52 14.34
CA SER A 136 20.68 -6.40 13.41
C SER A 136 21.61 -6.51 12.20
N TYR A 137 22.79 -7.11 12.37
CA TYR A 137 23.75 -7.40 11.30
C TYR A 137 23.11 -8.13 10.10
N TYR A 138 22.15 -9.01 10.33
CA TYR A 138 21.45 -9.72 9.27
C TYR A 138 20.23 -8.97 8.76
N THR A 139 19.63 -8.10 9.57
CA THR A 139 18.32 -7.46 9.33
C THR A 139 18.25 -6.43 8.20
N MET A 140 19.35 -6.21 7.46
CA MET A 140 19.43 -5.18 6.41
C MET A 140 18.74 -5.56 5.08
N ILE A 141 18.60 -6.87 4.78
CA ILE A 141 18.04 -7.36 3.51
C ILE A 141 17.03 -8.45 3.83
N TYR A 142 15.74 -8.19 3.60
CA TYR A 142 14.65 -9.07 4.06
C TYR A 142 14.83 -10.53 3.61
N THR A 143 15.23 -10.77 2.36
CA THR A 143 15.49 -12.12 1.85
C THR A 143 16.62 -12.83 2.59
N ASN A 144 17.69 -12.13 2.99
CA ASN A 144 18.75 -12.71 3.81
C ASN A 144 18.27 -13.05 5.22
N VAL A 145 17.34 -12.27 5.77
CA VAL A 145 16.81 -12.46 7.12
C VAL A 145 15.85 -13.64 7.17
N LEU A 146 15.04 -13.81 6.12
CA LEU A 146 14.12 -14.93 5.99
C LEU A 146 14.86 -16.28 6.13
N TYR A 147 15.89 -16.50 5.30
CA TYR A 147 16.68 -17.75 5.33
C TYR A 147 17.57 -17.89 6.57
N LYS A 148 17.75 -16.82 7.36
CA LYS A 148 18.57 -16.82 8.58
C LYS A 148 17.75 -16.90 9.86
N SER A 149 16.43 -16.77 9.79
CA SER A 149 15.56 -16.78 10.98
C SER A 149 15.67 -18.12 11.73
N GLU A 150 15.74 -19.24 11.00
CA GLU A 150 15.97 -20.58 11.59
C GLU A 150 17.32 -20.68 12.29
N GLY A 151 18.40 -20.20 11.65
CA GLY A 151 19.74 -20.24 12.25
C GLY A 151 19.88 -19.33 13.48
N VAL A 152 19.21 -18.16 13.50
CA VAL A 152 19.17 -17.30 14.68
C VAL A 152 18.38 -17.98 15.81
N GLY A 153 17.25 -18.60 15.49
CA GLY A 153 16.50 -19.42 16.44
C GLY A 153 17.36 -20.52 17.06
N ASN A 154 18.09 -21.27 16.24
CA ASN A 154 19.04 -22.29 16.69
C ASN A 154 20.14 -21.75 17.62
N ILE A 155 20.60 -20.52 17.41
CA ILE A 155 21.59 -19.86 18.29
C ILE A 155 20.96 -19.46 19.63
N ILE A 156 19.73 -18.93 19.62
CA ILE A 156 18.96 -18.62 20.83
C ILE A 156 18.71 -19.91 21.62
N GLY A 157 18.28 -20.99 20.95
CA GLY A 157 18.06 -22.30 21.59
C GLY A 157 19.30 -22.87 22.25
N LYS A 158 20.49 -22.74 21.62
CA LYS A 158 21.77 -23.11 22.24
C LYS A 158 22.07 -22.33 23.52
N LEU A 159 21.73 -21.03 23.56
CA LEU A 159 21.91 -20.25 24.79
C LEU A 159 20.94 -20.73 25.87
N VAL A 160 19.68 -21.00 25.52
CA VAL A 160 18.67 -21.55 26.45
C VAL A 160 19.14 -22.88 27.04
N ASP A 161 19.56 -23.84 26.21
CA ASP A 161 20.09 -25.13 26.67
C ASP A 161 21.30 -24.94 27.61
N PHE A 162 22.19 -23.99 27.31
CA PHE A 162 23.32 -23.64 28.19
C PHE A 162 22.85 -23.05 29.53
N LEU A 163 21.87 -22.15 29.55
CA LEU A 163 21.32 -21.60 30.80
C LEU A 163 20.65 -22.67 31.66
N VAL A 164 19.98 -23.65 31.02
CA VAL A 164 19.38 -24.81 31.69
C VAL A 164 20.45 -25.73 32.27
N GLU A 165 21.53 -25.98 31.53
CA GLU A 165 22.71 -26.70 32.05
C GLU A 165 23.29 -26.01 33.30
N LYS A 166 23.21 -24.67 33.37
CA LYS A 166 23.66 -23.87 34.53
C LYS A 166 22.62 -23.72 35.64
N GLY A 167 21.53 -24.48 35.59
CA GLY A 167 20.56 -24.59 36.67
C GLY A 167 19.26 -23.83 36.45
N SER A 168 19.12 -23.10 35.34
CA SER A 168 17.84 -22.47 34.98
C SER A 168 16.82 -23.55 34.63
N LYS A 169 15.54 -23.27 34.86
CA LYS A 169 14.48 -24.21 34.50
C LYS A 169 13.74 -23.73 33.26
N LEU A 170 13.40 -24.65 32.36
CA LEU A 170 12.60 -24.33 31.17
C LEU A 170 11.23 -23.72 31.51
N GLU A 171 10.66 -24.07 32.68
CA GLU A 171 9.41 -23.49 33.20
C GLU A 171 9.51 -21.98 33.50
N ASN A 172 10.73 -21.46 33.65
CA ASN A 172 11.02 -20.06 33.96
C ASN A 172 11.47 -19.26 32.73
N ILE A 173 11.50 -19.87 31.54
CA ILE A 173 11.98 -19.22 30.30
C ILE A 173 10.82 -18.85 29.41
N HIS A 174 10.81 -17.59 28.95
CA HIS A 174 9.81 -17.03 28.04
C HIS A 174 10.51 -16.30 26.89
N LEU A 175 10.22 -16.72 25.66
CA LEU A 175 10.72 -16.05 24.45
C LEU A 175 9.66 -15.10 23.90
N ILE A 176 10.02 -13.85 23.67
CA ILE A 176 9.11 -12.80 23.17
C ILE A 176 9.73 -12.26 21.89
N GLY A 177 9.07 -12.48 20.75
CA GLY A 177 9.58 -12.07 19.45
C GLY A 177 8.62 -11.17 18.72
N HIS A 178 9.12 -10.15 18.01
CA HIS A 178 8.31 -9.28 17.15
C HIS A 178 8.61 -9.52 15.67
N SER A 179 7.59 -9.63 14.81
CA SER A 179 7.77 -9.82 13.36
C SER A 179 8.69 -11.01 13.06
N LEU A 180 9.80 -10.84 12.34
CA LEU A 180 10.77 -11.92 12.10
C LEU A 180 11.41 -12.46 13.38
N GLY A 181 11.46 -11.67 14.45
CA GLY A 181 11.88 -12.14 15.77
C GLY A 181 10.91 -13.16 16.37
N ALA A 182 9.61 -13.07 16.06
CA ALA A 182 8.62 -14.07 16.47
C ALA A 182 8.89 -15.43 15.79
N GLN A 183 9.20 -15.41 14.50
CA GLN A 183 9.59 -16.60 13.74
C GLN A 183 10.88 -17.22 14.32
N ALA A 184 11.89 -16.40 14.63
CA ALA A 184 13.11 -16.85 15.28
C ALA A 184 12.86 -17.48 16.66
N CYS A 185 11.89 -16.97 17.45
CA CYS A 185 11.50 -17.57 18.72
C CYS A 185 10.87 -18.97 18.54
N GLY A 186 10.04 -19.15 17.50
CA GLY A 186 9.46 -20.46 17.16
C GLY A 186 10.57 -21.49 16.87
N PHE A 187 11.48 -21.14 15.95
CA PHE A 187 12.66 -21.96 15.66
C PHE A 187 13.53 -22.22 16.89
N ALA A 188 13.69 -21.24 17.78
CA ALA A 188 14.43 -21.43 19.02
C ALA A 188 13.76 -22.49 19.90
N GLY A 189 12.45 -22.43 20.11
CA GLY A 189 11.68 -23.42 20.86
C GLY A 189 11.78 -24.82 20.26
N ALA A 190 11.62 -24.94 18.94
CA ALA A 190 11.74 -26.20 18.21
C ALA A 190 13.15 -26.81 18.26
N SER A 191 14.19 -25.99 18.41
CA SER A 191 15.59 -26.43 18.39
C SER A 191 16.13 -26.98 19.73
N LEU A 192 15.39 -26.80 20.82
CA LEU A 192 15.85 -27.14 22.18
C LEU A 192 16.03 -28.64 22.36
N LYS A 193 17.16 -29.02 22.98
CA LYS A 193 17.43 -30.43 23.32
C LYS A 193 16.98 -30.78 24.73
N THR A 194 16.85 -29.78 25.60
CA THR A 194 16.54 -29.96 27.02
C THR A 194 15.04 -30.11 27.31
N GLY A 195 14.17 -29.85 26.33
CA GLY A 195 12.72 -29.93 26.47
C GLY A 195 12.02 -28.76 25.77
N ARG A 196 10.86 -28.33 26.30
CA ARG A 196 10.12 -27.16 25.80
C ARG A 196 10.13 -26.05 26.85
N VAL A 197 10.33 -24.81 26.42
CA VAL A 197 10.16 -23.63 27.27
C VAL A 197 8.69 -23.46 27.68
N ALA A 198 8.48 -22.76 28.79
CA ALA A 198 7.14 -22.48 29.29
C ALA A 198 6.28 -21.72 28.29
N ARG A 199 6.84 -20.66 27.70
CA ARG A 199 6.05 -19.74 26.87
C ARG A 199 6.83 -19.15 25.71
N ILE A 200 6.17 -19.02 24.58
CA ILE A 200 6.59 -18.14 23.48
C ILE A 200 5.46 -17.13 23.21
N SER A 201 5.79 -15.85 23.12
CA SER A 201 4.87 -14.81 22.67
C SER A 201 5.29 -14.25 21.32
N GLY A 202 4.46 -14.46 20.30
CA GLY A 202 4.62 -13.90 18.96
C GLY A 202 3.90 -12.57 18.83
N LEU A 203 4.64 -11.47 18.84
CA LEU A 203 4.11 -10.14 18.60
C LEU A 203 4.10 -9.91 17.08
N ASP A 204 2.92 -10.09 16.48
CA ASP A 204 2.66 -9.90 15.06
C ASP A 204 3.64 -10.69 14.16
N PRO A 205 3.60 -12.04 14.21
CA PRO A 205 4.57 -12.89 13.52
C PRO A 205 4.61 -12.61 12.02
N ALA A 206 5.80 -12.47 11.44
CA ALA A 206 5.93 -12.00 10.04
C ALA A 206 5.25 -12.95 9.03
N LEU A 207 4.44 -12.40 8.13
CA LEU A 207 3.78 -13.10 7.03
C LEU A 207 4.70 -13.34 5.82
N PRO A 208 5.44 -12.34 5.29
CA PRO A 208 6.12 -12.52 4.01
C PRO A 208 7.16 -13.64 4.08
N GLY A 209 6.88 -14.74 3.36
CA GLY A 209 7.69 -15.96 3.26
C GLY A 209 7.48 -16.99 4.38
N PHE A 210 6.42 -16.83 5.18
CA PHE A 210 5.96 -17.80 6.19
C PHE A 210 4.45 -18.10 6.09
N ASP A 211 3.75 -17.45 5.18
CA ASP A 211 2.30 -17.55 4.92
C ASP A 211 1.86 -18.96 4.51
N ASP A 212 2.62 -19.61 3.65
CA ASP A 212 2.40 -21.01 3.25
C ASP A 212 3.39 -21.99 3.90
N ALA A 213 4.14 -21.54 4.92
CA ALA A 213 5.12 -22.41 5.57
C ALA A 213 4.43 -23.49 6.41
N ASP A 214 4.92 -24.72 6.26
CA ASP A 214 4.54 -25.83 7.12
C ASP A 214 4.77 -25.45 8.61
N PRO A 215 3.99 -26.00 9.56
CA PRO A 215 4.14 -25.67 10.98
C PRO A 215 5.56 -25.79 11.55
N ASP A 216 6.41 -26.66 11.01
CA ASP A 216 7.82 -26.82 11.42
C ASP A 216 8.77 -25.79 10.78
N LYS A 217 8.26 -24.94 9.88
CA LYS A 217 9.00 -23.91 9.14
C LYS A 217 8.55 -22.48 9.47
N ARG A 218 7.77 -22.30 10.53
CA ARG A 218 7.36 -21.00 11.09
C ARG A 218 7.07 -21.16 12.59
N LEU A 219 6.74 -20.07 13.26
CA LEU A 219 6.15 -20.10 14.60
C LEU A 219 4.85 -20.90 14.57
N ASP A 220 4.72 -21.83 15.50
CA ASP A 220 3.55 -22.69 15.67
C ASP A 220 3.21 -22.93 17.14
N GLY A 221 1.95 -23.26 17.41
CA GLY A 221 1.44 -23.57 18.75
C GLY A 221 2.17 -24.70 19.48
N GLN A 222 2.98 -25.50 18.78
CA GLN A 222 3.73 -26.63 19.34
C GLN A 222 5.14 -26.27 19.82
N ASP A 223 5.66 -25.08 19.48
CA ASP A 223 7.05 -24.69 19.73
C ASP A 223 7.38 -24.49 21.23
N ALA A 224 6.36 -24.40 22.09
CA ALA A 224 6.50 -24.32 23.54
C ALA A 224 5.39 -25.09 24.27
N LEU A 225 5.38 -25.04 25.61
CA LEU A 225 4.24 -25.53 26.40
C LEU A 225 2.99 -24.65 26.18
N PHE A 226 3.18 -23.36 25.96
CA PHE A 226 2.14 -22.41 25.60
C PHE A 226 2.68 -21.37 24.63
N VAL A 227 2.04 -21.20 23.48
CA VAL A 227 2.41 -20.16 22.51
C VAL A 227 1.25 -19.21 22.35
N ASP A 228 1.47 -17.92 22.57
CA ASP A 228 0.47 -16.90 22.34
C ASP A 228 0.90 -15.89 21.30
N CYS A 229 -0.02 -15.49 20.44
CA CYS A 229 0.25 -14.54 19.37
C CYS A 229 -0.67 -13.34 19.46
N ILE A 230 -0.10 -12.15 19.28
CA ILE A 230 -0.85 -10.90 19.22
C ILE A 230 -0.72 -10.40 17.81
N HIS A 231 -1.78 -10.56 17.02
CA HIS A 231 -1.84 -10.13 15.64
C HIS A 231 -2.28 -8.68 15.60
N THR A 232 -1.49 -7.82 14.99
CA THR A 232 -1.75 -6.38 14.92
C THR A 232 -1.73 -5.83 13.50
N CYS A 233 -1.10 -6.56 12.57
CA CYS A 233 -0.92 -6.25 11.15
C CYS A 233 -1.20 -7.47 10.26
N GLY A 234 -2.08 -8.36 10.72
CA GLY A 234 -2.40 -9.65 10.13
C GLY A 234 -2.98 -9.55 8.72
N GLY A 235 -2.43 -10.31 7.79
CA GLY A 235 -2.84 -10.35 6.38
C GLY A 235 -2.10 -9.33 5.51
N ASN A 236 -1.27 -8.47 6.11
CA ASN A 236 -0.41 -7.54 5.39
C ASN A 236 1.08 -7.83 5.64
N LEU A 237 1.60 -7.49 6.82
CA LEU A 237 2.99 -7.78 7.22
C LEU A 237 3.07 -8.89 8.27
N GLY A 238 2.00 -9.10 9.05
CA GLY A 238 1.87 -10.17 10.04
C GLY A 238 0.98 -11.31 9.52
N ILE A 239 1.18 -12.53 10.03
CA ILE A 239 0.33 -13.69 9.74
C ILE A 239 -1.05 -13.39 10.33
N PHE A 240 -2.12 -13.65 9.58
CA PHE A 240 -3.48 -13.50 10.12
C PHE A 240 -4.02 -14.81 10.70
N ASP A 241 -3.58 -15.93 10.16
CA ASP A 241 -4.07 -17.24 10.58
C ASP A 241 -3.74 -17.52 12.05
N PRO A 242 -4.62 -18.23 12.78
CA PRO A 242 -4.41 -18.59 14.17
C PRO A 242 -3.36 -19.70 14.25
N ILE A 243 -2.10 -19.31 14.31
CA ILE A 243 -0.94 -20.22 14.26
C ILE A 243 -0.44 -20.63 15.65
N CYS A 244 -1.03 -20.11 16.73
CA CYS A 244 -0.53 -20.26 18.09
C CYS A 244 -1.53 -21.01 19.00
N THR A 245 -1.13 -21.35 20.24
CA THR A 245 -2.06 -21.96 21.21
C THR A 245 -3.19 -21.00 21.60
N ALA A 246 -2.88 -19.70 21.64
CA ALA A 246 -3.85 -18.63 21.82
C ALA A 246 -3.52 -17.45 20.90
N ASP A 247 -4.46 -17.05 20.06
CA ASP A 247 -4.29 -15.94 19.13
C ASP A 247 -5.20 -14.78 19.54
N TYR A 248 -4.59 -13.62 19.78
CA TYR A 248 -5.25 -12.39 20.15
C TYR A 248 -5.22 -11.44 18.97
N TYR A 249 -6.36 -10.83 18.65
CA TYR A 249 -6.51 -9.89 17.54
C TYR A 249 -7.00 -8.54 18.07
N PRO A 250 -6.14 -7.76 18.75
CA PRO A 250 -6.50 -6.40 19.15
C PRO A 250 -7.02 -5.61 17.96
N ASN A 251 -8.18 -4.97 18.14
CA ASN A 251 -8.84 -4.18 17.09
C ASN A 251 -9.08 -4.96 15.77
N GLY A 252 -9.26 -6.28 15.84
CA GLY A 252 -9.43 -7.14 14.66
C GLY A 252 -8.10 -7.64 14.06
N GLY A 253 -6.98 -7.21 14.63
CA GLY A 253 -5.64 -7.74 14.39
C GLY A 253 -5.03 -7.45 13.02
N GLN A 254 -5.53 -6.43 12.32
CA GLN A 254 -5.00 -5.98 11.03
C GLN A 254 -4.53 -4.52 11.05
N GLU A 255 -5.27 -3.64 11.72
CA GLU A 255 -4.93 -2.22 11.87
C GLU A 255 -5.16 -1.78 13.31
N GLN A 256 -4.20 -1.05 13.87
CA GLN A 256 -4.26 -0.59 15.25
C GLN A 256 -4.57 0.91 15.33
N PRO A 257 -5.44 1.35 16.26
CA PRO A 257 -5.73 2.77 16.46
C PRO A 257 -4.46 3.58 16.68
N GLY A 258 -4.32 4.68 15.93
CA GLY A 258 -3.13 5.55 15.97
C GLY A 258 -1.96 5.07 15.09
N CYS A 259 -2.04 3.89 14.48
CA CYS A 259 -1.11 3.43 13.46
C CYS A 259 -1.74 3.68 12.08
N SER A 260 -1.22 4.66 11.33
CA SER A 260 -1.53 4.80 9.91
C SER A 260 -0.52 3.98 9.09
N TRP A 261 -0.99 3.26 8.07
CA TRP A 261 -0.12 2.61 7.07
C TRP A 261 0.79 3.60 6.33
N PHE A 262 0.49 4.88 6.50
CA PHE A 262 1.18 6.01 5.95
C PHE A 262 1.11 7.15 6.96
N ASP A 263 2.24 7.63 7.46
CA ASP A 263 2.38 9.06 7.74
C ASP A 263 2.27 9.81 6.41
N PHE A 264 1.04 9.97 5.94
CA PHE A 264 0.60 11.06 5.07
C PHE A 264 -0.31 11.95 5.91
N GLU A 265 0.28 12.88 6.67
CA GLU A 265 -0.21 14.24 6.51
C GLU A 265 0.11 14.61 5.05
N LEU A 266 -0.92 14.98 4.27
CA LEU A 266 -0.92 15.30 2.82
C LEU A 266 -1.54 14.22 1.90
N LEU A 267 -2.85 14.01 2.05
CA LEU A 267 -3.73 13.94 0.89
C LEU A 267 -4.88 14.91 1.17
N GLU A 268 -5.08 15.88 0.27
CA GLU A 268 -6.31 16.66 0.19
C GLU A 268 -7.48 15.67 0.05
N GLN A 269 -8.19 15.42 1.15
CA GLN A 269 -9.51 14.81 1.07
C GLN A 269 -10.42 15.85 0.42
N GLU A 270 -11.04 15.51 -0.72
CA GLU A 270 -12.29 16.18 -1.06
C GLU A 270 -13.23 15.98 0.13
N GLU A 271 -13.63 17.06 0.80
CA GLU A 271 -14.56 17.01 1.92
C GLU A 271 -15.89 16.43 1.41
N VAL A 272 -16.16 15.16 1.71
CA VAL A 272 -17.46 14.52 1.46
C VAL A 272 -18.15 14.26 2.79
N ASN A 273 -19.42 14.61 2.88
CA ASN A 273 -20.27 14.31 4.02
C ASN A 273 -20.84 12.90 3.84
N VAL A 274 -20.68 12.02 4.83
CA VAL A 274 -21.22 10.66 4.77
C VAL A 274 -22.36 10.48 5.77
N ILE A 275 -23.50 9.98 5.32
CA ILE A 275 -24.71 9.78 6.10
C ILE A 275 -25.09 8.30 6.06
N LEU A 276 -25.17 7.66 7.22
CA LEU A 276 -25.60 6.26 7.35
C LEU A 276 -27.10 6.18 7.66
N VAL A 277 -27.81 5.30 6.96
CA VAL A 277 -29.22 4.97 7.13
C VAL A 277 -29.30 3.56 7.69
N ASP A 278 -29.53 3.49 8.98
CA ASP A 278 -29.80 2.24 9.69
C ASP A 278 -31.31 1.96 9.71
N TRP A 279 -31.70 0.85 9.10
CA TRP A 279 -33.08 0.36 9.09
C TRP A 279 -33.21 -1.03 9.74
N SER A 280 -32.22 -1.42 10.55
CA SER A 280 -32.14 -2.72 11.21
C SER A 280 -33.36 -3.00 12.08
N GLU A 281 -33.86 -2.03 12.85
CA GLU A 281 -35.07 -2.16 13.67
C GLU A 281 -36.32 -2.53 12.86
N ILE A 282 -36.44 -2.02 11.63
CA ILE A 282 -37.58 -2.31 10.74
C ILE A 282 -37.46 -3.72 10.13
N SER A 283 -36.24 -4.29 10.12
CA SER A 283 -35.92 -5.60 9.57
C SER A 283 -35.87 -6.74 10.60
N LYS A 284 -35.82 -6.44 11.91
CA LYS A 284 -35.68 -7.44 12.98
C LYS A 284 -36.89 -8.35 13.10
N GLY A 285 -36.66 -9.68 13.12
CA GLY A 285 -37.68 -10.68 13.44
C GLY A 285 -38.78 -10.87 12.38
N ILE A 286 -38.58 -10.34 11.18
CA ILE A 286 -39.55 -10.39 10.08
C ILE A 286 -39.01 -11.30 8.97
N ASP A 287 -39.89 -12.05 8.30
CA ASP A 287 -39.47 -12.90 7.18
C ASP A 287 -39.03 -12.06 5.96
N TYR A 288 -38.16 -12.64 5.14
CA TYR A 288 -37.53 -11.96 4.01
C TYR A 288 -38.54 -11.30 3.03
N ILE A 289 -39.67 -11.96 2.74
CA ILE A 289 -40.68 -11.44 1.79
C ILE A 289 -41.34 -10.19 2.36
N SER A 290 -41.59 -10.18 3.67
CA SER A 290 -42.13 -9.03 4.39
C SER A 290 -41.13 -7.87 4.47
N ILE A 291 -39.83 -8.12 4.65
CA ILE A 291 -38.79 -7.08 4.62
C ILE A 291 -38.63 -6.50 3.21
N ALA A 292 -38.64 -7.33 2.17
CA ALA A 292 -38.55 -6.90 0.78
C ALA A 292 -39.65 -5.90 0.41
N LYS A 293 -40.89 -6.11 0.89
CA LYS A 293 -42.01 -5.17 0.68
C LYS A 293 -41.83 -3.82 1.38
N ARG A 294 -41.07 -3.76 2.48
CA ARG A 294 -40.83 -2.52 3.26
C ARG A 294 -39.69 -1.65 2.70
N THR A 295 -38.96 -2.14 1.71
CA THR A 295 -37.89 -1.36 1.05
C THR A 295 -38.40 -0.06 0.44
N VAL A 296 -39.64 -0.04 -0.07
CA VAL A 296 -40.28 1.19 -0.59
C VAL A 296 -40.52 2.23 0.49
N ASP A 297 -40.93 1.80 1.70
CA ASP A 297 -41.18 2.71 2.81
C ASP A 297 -39.87 3.36 3.26
N VAL A 298 -38.82 2.55 3.41
CA VAL A 298 -37.48 3.01 3.81
C VAL A 298 -36.91 3.96 2.75
N GLY A 299 -37.03 3.62 1.47
CA GLY A 299 -36.60 4.49 0.37
C GLY A 299 -37.32 5.83 0.36
N THR A 300 -38.62 5.82 0.65
CA THR A 300 -39.43 7.05 0.77
C THR A 300 -38.95 7.94 1.93
N TYR A 301 -38.57 7.36 3.07
CA TYR A 301 -38.00 8.13 4.18
C TYR A 301 -36.63 8.73 3.84
N VAL A 302 -35.78 7.99 3.14
CA VAL A 302 -34.48 8.49 2.67
C VAL A 302 -34.67 9.65 1.69
N ALA A 303 -35.60 9.53 0.73
CA ALA A 303 -35.95 10.61 -0.18
C ALA A 303 -36.45 11.87 0.54
N TRP A 304 -37.32 11.70 1.55
CA TRP A 304 -37.81 12.82 2.34
C TRP A 304 -36.70 13.55 3.09
N PHE A 305 -35.72 12.80 3.62
CA PHE A 305 -34.54 13.38 4.25
C PHE A 305 -33.64 14.11 3.25
N MET A 306 -33.46 13.57 2.05
CA MET A 306 -32.75 14.28 0.96
C MET A 306 -33.46 15.57 0.56
N ASP A 307 -34.78 15.56 0.40
CA ASP A 307 -35.58 16.75 0.12
C ASP A 307 -35.50 17.78 1.25
N PHE A 308 -35.35 17.33 2.50
CA PHE A 308 -35.04 18.23 3.62
C PHE A 308 -33.68 18.90 3.44
N LEU A 309 -32.63 18.15 3.10
CA LEU A 309 -31.30 18.71 2.86
C LEU A 309 -31.27 19.66 1.67
N VAL A 310 -31.98 19.34 0.59
CA VAL A 310 -32.09 20.20 -0.61
C VAL A 310 -32.79 21.52 -0.27
N ARG A 311 -33.88 21.48 0.52
CA ARG A 311 -34.54 22.70 1.02
C ARG A 311 -33.64 23.55 1.92
N ASN A 312 -32.58 22.97 2.48
CA ASN A 312 -31.60 23.65 3.31
C ASN A 312 -30.27 23.96 2.58
N GLY A 313 -30.26 23.87 1.24
CA GLY A 313 -29.16 24.37 0.40
C GLY A 313 -28.33 23.30 -0.29
N ALA A 314 -28.55 22.00 -0.05
CA ALA A 314 -27.90 20.94 -0.83
C ALA A 314 -28.44 20.88 -2.26
N ARG A 315 -27.67 20.37 -3.22
CA ARG A 315 -28.12 20.13 -4.60
C ARG A 315 -28.23 18.63 -4.84
N LEU A 316 -29.27 18.18 -5.54
CA LEU A 316 -29.43 16.76 -5.92
C LEU A 316 -28.24 16.20 -6.71
N ASP A 317 -27.51 17.08 -7.39
CA ASP A 317 -26.29 16.76 -8.15
C ASP A 317 -25.08 16.41 -7.28
N ASP A 318 -25.13 16.76 -5.99
CA ASP A 318 -24.07 16.47 -5.01
C ASP A 318 -24.36 15.18 -4.22
N PHE A 319 -25.49 14.51 -4.50
CA PHE A 319 -25.88 13.28 -3.83
C PHE A 319 -25.41 12.04 -4.57
N HIS A 320 -24.78 11.13 -3.82
CA HIS A 320 -24.51 9.77 -4.26
C HIS A 320 -25.13 8.79 -3.27
N LEU A 321 -26.12 8.03 -3.71
CA LEU A 321 -26.76 7.00 -2.90
C LEU A 321 -26.08 5.67 -3.11
N ILE A 322 -25.90 4.96 -2.01
CA ILE A 322 -25.25 3.67 -1.99
C ILE A 322 -26.13 2.67 -1.25
N GLY A 323 -26.46 1.55 -1.90
CA GLY A 323 -27.32 0.55 -1.28
C GLY A 323 -27.14 -0.85 -1.83
N HIS A 324 -27.24 -1.84 -0.96
CA HIS A 324 -26.84 -3.22 -1.21
C HIS A 324 -27.98 -4.24 -1.10
N SER A 325 -28.10 -5.19 -2.04
CA SER A 325 -29.14 -6.24 -2.01
C SER A 325 -30.55 -5.61 -1.86
N LEU A 326 -31.28 -5.84 -0.77
CA LEU A 326 -32.52 -5.08 -0.49
C LEU A 326 -32.29 -3.56 -0.36
N GLY A 327 -31.14 -3.14 0.15
CA GLY A 327 -30.70 -1.75 0.20
C GLY A 327 -30.49 -1.12 -1.17
N ALA A 328 -30.19 -1.91 -2.22
CA ALA A 328 -30.08 -1.40 -3.59
C ALA A 328 -31.47 -0.96 -4.09
N HIS A 329 -32.50 -1.74 -3.76
CA HIS A 329 -33.90 -1.36 -4.01
C HIS A 329 -34.30 -0.13 -3.17
N VAL A 330 -33.88 -0.04 -1.91
CA VAL A 330 -34.09 1.16 -1.07
C VAL A 330 -33.48 2.41 -1.70
N ALA A 331 -32.23 2.33 -2.18
CA ALA A 331 -31.56 3.44 -2.87
C ALA A 331 -32.27 3.83 -4.18
N GLY A 332 -32.75 2.84 -4.94
CA GLY A 332 -33.60 3.05 -6.12
C GLY A 332 -34.90 3.76 -5.79
N PHE A 333 -35.64 3.30 -4.78
CA PHE A 333 -36.87 3.94 -4.31
C PHE A 333 -36.62 5.35 -3.77
N ALA A 334 -35.49 5.58 -3.09
CA ALA A 334 -35.11 6.91 -2.62
C ALA A 334 -34.83 7.87 -3.78
N GLY A 335 -34.07 7.44 -4.79
CA GLY A 335 -33.85 8.23 -6.00
C GLY A 335 -35.12 8.49 -6.81
N ALA A 336 -36.08 7.56 -6.80
CA ALA A 336 -37.37 7.72 -7.47
C ALA A 336 -38.35 8.65 -6.72
N ALA A 337 -38.23 8.76 -5.40
CA ALA A 337 -39.20 9.45 -4.55
C ALA A 337 -38.82 10.91 -4.19
N VAL A 338 -37.66 11.42 -4.61
CA VAL A 338 -37.29 12.84 -4.40
C VAL A 338 -38.18 13.79 -5.20
N SER A 339 -38.63 14.86 -4.56
CA SER A 339 -39.77 15.67 -5.06
C SER A 339 -39.45 16.53 -6.28
N ASN A 340 -38.19 16.89 -6.54
CA ASN A 340 -37.82 17.91 -7.52
C ASN A 340 -36.43 17.72 -8.14
N GLY A 341 -36.26 16.64 -8.91
CA GLY A 341 -35.08 16.41 -9.73
C GLY A 341 -34.63 14.95 -9.70
N THR A 342 -33.40 14.72 -10.14
CA THR A 342 -32.82 13.38 -10.21
C THR A 342 -31.46 13.41 -9.53
N VAL A 343 -31.22 12.45 -8.65
CA VAL A 343 -29.94 12.34 -7.93
C VAL A 343 -28.81 12.07 -8.92
N ALA A 344 -27.60 12.59 -8.67
CA ALA A 344 -26.46 12.40 -9.55
C ALA A 344 -26.09 10.93 -9.77
N ARG A 345 -25.99 10.14 -8.69
CA ARG A 345 -25.56 8.75 -8.81
C ARG A 345 -26.24 7.84 -7.79
N ILE A 346 -26.60 6.64 -8.23
CA ILE A 346 -26.85 5.50 -7.35
C ILE A 346 -25.83 4.42 -7.70
N THR A 347 -25.09 3.93 -6.71
CA THR A 347 -24.24 2.75 -6.87
C THR A 347 -24.64 1.71 -5.85
N ASP A 348 -24.52 0.43 -6.19
CA ASP A 348 -24.56 -0.60 -5.17
C ASP A 348 -23.23 -0.57 -4.38
N ASN A 349 -23.23 -0.37 -3.05
CA ASN A 349 -22.01 -0.46 -2.19
C ASN A 349 -22.29 -0.86 -0.71
N TYR A 350 -21.27 -1.39 -0.02
CA TYR A 350 -21.11 -1.35 1.45
C TYR A 350 -19.87 -0.54 1.82
N ALA A 351 -20.01 0.37 2.79
CA ALA A 351 -18.90 0.87 3.57
C ALA A 351 -19.16 0.61 5.05
N ALA A 352 -18.22 -0.07 5.71
CA ALA A 352 -17.55 0.47 6.89
C ALA A 352 -16.37 -0.42 7.29
N SER A 353 -15.17 0.17 7.19
CA SER A 353 -14.26 0.28 8.33
C SER A 353 -14.01 1.77 8.65
N PHE A 354 -15.07 2.59 8.67
CA PHE A 354 -15.00 3.84 9.43
C PHE A 354 -15.18 3.54 10.91
N HIS A 355 -14.30 4.15 11.68
CA HIS A 355 -14.11 3.99 13.10
C HIS A 355 -15.42 4.12 13.88
N ARG A 356 -15.58 3.26 14.89
CA ARG A 356 -16.46 3.55 16.02
C ARG A 356 -15.98 4.85 16.67
N VAL A 357 -16.71 5.93 16.44
CA VAL A 357 -16.74 7.06 17.36
C VAL A 357 -17.35 6.52 18.67
N PRO A 358 -16.71 6.69 19.83
CA PRO A 358 -17.35 6.35 21.09
C PRO A 358 -18.53 7.30 21.34
N CYS A 359 -19.75 6.79 21.21
CA CYS A 359 -20.91 7.41 21.87
C CYS A 359 -20.85 7.03 23.36
N SER A 360 -20.19 7.86 24.17
CA SER A 360 -20.48 7.93 25.60
C SER A 360 -21.14 9.28 25.87
N GLU A 361 -22.29 9.23 26.56
CA GLU A 361 -23.35 10.25 26.65
C GLU A 361 -24.30 10.15 25.44
N TRP A 362 -25.49 9.54 25.53
CA TRP A 362 -26.59 9.87 26.43
C TRP A 362 -27.36 8.63 26.91
N LEU A 363 -27.84 8.74 28.15
CA LEU A 363 -28.69 7.80 28.91
C LEU A 363 -29.98 7.40 28.16
N PHE A 364 -30.40 6.13 28.26
CA PHE A 364 -31.65 5.66 28.90
C PHE A 364 -31.90 4.14 28.67
N TYR A 365 -31.49 3.33 29.66
CA TYR A 365 -32.31 2.43 30.49
C TYR A 365 -33.35 1.42 29.89
N VAL A 366 -33.24 0.18 30.43
CA VAL A 366 -34.28 -0.85 30.80
C VAL A 366 -34.47 -2.11 29.92
N SER A 367 -33.79 -3.18 30.38
CA SER A 367 -34.26 -4.53 30.81
C SER A 367 -34.87 -5.59 29.87
N THR A 368 -34.17 -6.74 29.83
CA THR A 368 -34.58 -8.14 30.10
C THR A 368 -35.88 -8.73 29.53
N ILE A 369 -35.79 -9.92 28.90
CA ILE A 369 -36.35 -11.22 29.39
C ILE A 369 -35.99 -12.41 28.44
N ASN A 370 -35.82 -13.57 29.09
CA ASN A 370 -35.53 -14.97 28.76
C ASN A 370 -36.04 -15.69 27.48
N HIS A 371 -35.24 -16.71 27.10
CA HIS A 371 -35.53 -18.08 26.55
C HIS A 371 -36.63 -18.21 25.46
N GLU A 372 -36.42 -18.80 24.28
CA GLU A 372 -36.17 -20.22 23.98
C GLU A 372 -35.84 -20.39 22.47
N ARG A 373 -35.23 -21.53 22.13
CA ARG A 373 -34.70 -21.93 20.81
C ARG A 373 -35.61 -21.58 19.62
N LEU A 374 -35.05 -20.87 18.64
CA LEU A 374 -35.47 -20.94 17.23
C LEU A 374 -34.23 -20.77 16.35
N ILE A 375 -34.18 -21.61 15.31
CA ILE A 375 -33.10 -21.84 14.37
C ILE A 375 -32.76 -20.53 13.64
N THR A 376 -31.58 -19.93 13.90
CA THR A 376 -31.13 -18.73 13.18
C THR A 376 -30.28 -19.13 11.98
N LEU A 377 -30.90 -19.12 10.80
CA LEU A 377 -30.21 -19.04 9.51
C LEU A 377 -29.53 -17.67 9.42
N VAL A 378 -28.21 -17.63 9.64
CA VAL A 378 -27.44 -16.38 9.54
C VAL A 378 -27.06 -16.13 8.07
N TYR A 379 -27.61 -15.07 7.49
CA TYR A 379 -27.38 -14.59 6.12
C TYR A 379 -26.56 -13.29 6.16
N HIS A 380 -25.45 -13.24 5.43
CA HIS A 380 -24.69 -12.01 5.19
C HIS A 380 -24.55 -11.77 3.67
N GLN A 381 -25.44 -10.92 3.16
CA GLN A 381 -25.23 -9.70 2.36
C GLN A 381 -24.05 -9.59 1.32
N GLY A 382 -24.37 -9.48 -0.01
CA GLY A 382 -23.53 -8.89 -1.12
C GLY A 382 -24.21 -7.88 -2.12
N LEU A 383 -23.44 -7.08 -2.93
CA LEU A 383 -23.86 -5.96 -3.85
C LEU A 383 -24.46 -6.41 -5.19
N ASP A 384 -25.43 -7.26 -5.10
CA ASP A 384 -26.06 -7.86 -6.26
C ASP A 384 -27.56 -7.71 -6.03
N PRO A 385 -28.26 -6.87 -6.83
CA PRO A 385 -29.65 -6.54 -6.60
C PRO A 385 -30.47 -7.82 -6.39
N ALA A 386 -31.17 -7.88 -5.26
CA ALA A 386 -31.76 -9.12 -4.82
C ALA A 386 -32.80 -9.63 -5.81
N MET A 387 -32.58 -10.82 -6.39
CA MET A 387 -33.57 -11.43 -7.27
C MET A 387 -34.82 -11.94 -6.53
N PRO A 388 -34.70 -12.63 -5.36
CA PRO A 388 -35.87 -13.14 -4.65
C PRO A 388 -36.85 -12.00 -4.28
N GLY A 389 -38.07 -12.05 -4.81
CA GLY A 389 -39.09 -11.01 -4.58
C GLY A 389 -39.05 -9.81 -5.56
N PHE A 390 -38.03 -9.69 -6.41
CA PHE A 390 -37.91 -8.63 -7.43
C PHE A 390 -37.74 -9.15 -8.86
N ASN A 391 -37.66 -10.47 -9.06
CA ASN A 391 -37.65 -11.08 -10.39
C ASN A 391 -38.97 -10.80 -11.13
N GLN A 392 -38.88 -10.32 -12.39
CA GLN A 392 -40.03 -9.94 -13.21
C GLN A 392 -40.94 -8.85 -12.60
N VAL A 393 -40.42 -8.12 -11.61
CA VAL A 393 -41.13 -6.97 -11.03
C VAL A 393 -40.99 -5.76 -11.98
N PRO A 394 -42.07 -5.01 -12.26
CA PRO A 394 -42.02 -3.79 -13.06
C PRO A 394 -40.95 -2.79 -12.60
N SER A 395 -40.37 -2.03 -13.53
CA SER A 395 -39.24 -1.12 -13.27
C SER A 395 -39.55 -0.02 -12.26
N ASP A 396 -40.81 0.37 -12.09
CA ASP A 396 -41.28 1.33 -11.08
C ASP A 396 -41.30 0.75 -9.65
N LYS A 397 -41.05 -0.55 -9.50
CA LYS A 397 -41.12 -1.29 -8.23
C LYS A 397 -39.81 -1.97 -7.84
N ARG A 398 -38.69 -1.54 -8.42
CA ARG A 398 -37.34 -2.03 -8.13
C ARG A 398 -36.28 -1.00 -8.53
N LEU A 399 -35.00 -1.32 -8.32
CA LEU A 399 -33.90 -0.51 -8.84
C LEU A 399 -33.97 -0.51 -10.38
N ASP A 400 -33.82 0.68 -10.96
CA ASP A 400 -33.87 0.93 -12.39
C ASP A 400 -32.94 2.08 -12.76
N ARG A 401 -32.40 2.04 -13.98
CA ARG A 401 -31.55 3.08 -14.57
C ARG A 401 -32.13 4.50 -14.52
N SER A 402 -33.45 4.65 -14.44
CA SER A 402 -34.12 5.96 -14.34
C SER A 402 -34.10 6.55 -12.92
N ASN A 403 -33.67 5.81 -11.90
CA ASN A 403 -33.70 6.28 -10.51
C ASN A 403 -32.62 7.33 -10.18
N ALA A 404 -31.57 7.46 -11.01
CA ALA A 404 -30.55 8.52 -10.92
C ALA A 404 -30.06 8.92 -12.32
N LYS A 405 -29.28 10.01 -12.41
CA LYS A 405 -28.63 10.41 -13.68
C LYS A 405 -27.67 9.33 -14.18
N PHE A 406 -27.06 8.59 -13.26
CA PHE A 406 -26.28 7.40 -13.54
C PHE A 406 -26.50 6.35 -12.46
N VAL A 407 -26.69 5.10 -12.88
CA VAL A 407 -26.84 3.94 -11.99
C VAL A 407 -25.87 2.86 -12.45
N ASP A 408 -24.98 2.38 -11.57
CA ASP A 408 -24.10 1.24 -11.87
C ASP A 408 -24.31 0.04 -10.94
N CYS A 409 -24.28 -1.16 -11.54
CA CYS A 409 -24.61 -2.42 -10.90
C CYS A 409 -23.57 -3.49 -11.20
N ILE A 410 -23.20 -4.29 -10.20
CA ILE A 410 -22.17 -5.34 -10.32
C ILE A 410 -22.80 -6.70 -10.03
N HIS A 411 -23.03 -7.46 -11.09
CA HIS A 411 -23.68 -8.76 -11.04
C HIS A 411 -22.66 -9.88 -10.83
N THR A 412 -22.54 -10.39 -9.61
CA THR A 412 -21.61 -11.48 -9.28
C THR A 412 -22.27 -12.82 -8.98
N CYS A 413 -23.60 -12.87 -8.80
CA CYS A 413 -24.40 -14.08 -8.58
C CYS A 413 -25.76 -14.04 -9.30
N ALA A 414 -25.75 -13.50 -10.53
CA ALA A 414 -26.91 -13.36 -11.39
C ALA A 414 -27.61 -14.72 -11.64
N GLY A 415 -28.90 -14.79 -11.35
CA GLY A 415 -29.74 -15.98 -11.58
C GLY A 415 -29.82 -16.96 -10.41
N MET A 416 -29.11 -16.67 -9.31
CA MET A 416 -29.21 -17.45 -8.08
C MET A 416 -29.66 -16.58 -6.90
N LEU A 417 -28.88 -15.57 -6.54
CA LEU A 417 -29.23 -14.58 -5.51
C LEU A 417 -29.41 -13.17 -6.11
N GLY A 418 -28.79 -12.93 -7.27
CA GLY A 418 -28.81 -11.69 -8.03
C GLY A 418 -29.73 -11.66 -9.24
N LEU A 419 -30.12 -10.47 -9.70
CA LEU A 419 -30.85 -10.29 -10.96
C LEU A 419 -29.97 -10.66 -12.17
N THR A 420 -30.59 -11.22 -13.21
CA THR A 420 -29.90 -11.54 -14.47
C THR A 420 -30.03 -10.47 -15.54
N GLU A 421 -30.90 -9.49 -15.32
CA GLU A 421 -31.24 -8.44 -16.28
C GLU A 421 -30.31 -7.24 -16.11
N ALA A 422 -29.93 -6.59 -17.22
CA ALA A 422 -29.20 -5.33 -17.22
C ALA A 422 -30.17 -4.17 -16.92
N ILE A 423 -30.31 -3.86 -15.64
CA ILE A 423 -31.33 -2.94 -15.13
C ILE A 423 -30.79 -1.54 -14.84
N CYS A 424 -29.48 -1.33 -14.97
CA CYS A 424 -28.79 -0.10 -14.60
C CYS A 424 -28.26 0.65 -15.84
N THR A 425 -27.63 1.81 -15.65
CA THR A 425 -27.00 2.56 -16.74
C THR A 425 -25.72 1.87 -17.22
N ALA A 426 -24.94 1.33 -16.26
CA ALA A 426 -23.85 0.41 -16.51
C ALA A 426 -24.04 -0.86 -15.67
N ASP A 427 -24.04 -2.01 -16.33
CA ASP A 427 -24.15 -3.32 -15.68
C ASP A 427 -22.85 -4.10 -15.91
N PHE A 428 -22.11 -4.34 -14.84
CA PHE A 428 -20.86 -5.10 -14.86
C PHE A 428 -21.13 -6.55 -14.47
N TYR A 429 -20.59 -7.50 -15.25
CA TYR A 429 -20.74 -8.94 -14.99
C TYR A 429 -19.36 -9.60 -14.82
N PRO A 430 -18.66 -9.38 -13.68
CA PRO A 430 -17.37 -10.01 -13.43
C PRO A 430 -17.44 -11.53 -13.63
N ASN A 431 -16.51 -12.07 -14.40
CA ASN A 431 -16.44 -13.50 -14.75
C ASN A 431 -17.74 -14.07 -15.37
N GLY A 432 -18.52 -13.23 -16.08
CA GLY A 432 -19.78 -13.60 -16.72
C GLY A 432 -21.00 -13.53 -15.80
N GLY A 433 -20.83 -13.16 -14.53
CA GLY A 433 -21.88 -12.82 -13.57
C GLY A 433 -22.87 -13.91 -13.13
N ARG A 434 -23.08 -14.98 -13.92
CA ARG A 434 -24.02 -16.09 -13.64
C ARG A 434 -23.38 -17.32 -12.98
N ASN A 435 -22.05 -17.45 -13.10
CA ASN A 435 -21.28 -18.57 -12.55
C ASN A 435 -20.68 -18.22 -11.19
N MET A 436 -20.25 -19.24 -10.44
CA MET A 436 -19.49 -19.01 -9.21
C MET A 436 -18.22 -18.22 -9.48
N GLN A 437 -18.04 -17.16 -8.71
CA GLN A 437 -16.85 -16.33 -8.80
C GLN A 437 -15.61 -17.16 -8.42
N PRO A 438 -14.43 -16.87 -9.01
CA PRO A 438 -13.20 -17.59 -8.72
C PRO A 438 -12.93 -17.69 -7.21
N GLY A 439 -12.61 -18.90 -6.74
CA GLY A 439 -12.36 -19.18 -5.33
C GLY A 439 -13.61 -19.33 -4.46
N CYS A 440 -14.82 -19.26 -5.03
CA CYS A 440 -16.06 -19.54 -4.28
C CYS A 440 -16.43 -21.03 -4.34
N PRO A 441 -16.74 -21.67 -3.20
CA PRO A 441 -17.07 -23.09 -3.15
C PRO A 441 -18.47 -23.40 -3.68
N PHE A 442 -18.64 -24.54 -4.36
CA PHE A 442 -19.93 -24.90 -4.97
C PHE A 442 -21.08 -25.13 -3.98
N TYR A 443 -20.75 -25.59 -2.78
CA TYR A 443 -21.73 -25.98 -1.77
C TYR A 443 -22.32 -24.81 -0.97
N ASP A 444 -21.90 -23.56 -1.21
CA ASP A 444 -22.37 -22.40 -0.45
C ASP A 444 -23.63 -21.73 -1.04
N PHE A 445 -24.24 -22.33 -2.06
CA PHE A 445 -25.40 -21.81 -2.77
C PHE A 445 -25.19 -20.37 -3.29
N GLY A 446 -24.00 -20.07 -3.79
CA GLY A 446 -23.67 -18.79 -4.45
C GLY A 446 -23.41 -17.65 -3.47
N ARG A 447 -23.42 -17.88 -2.15
CA ARG A 447 -23.27 -16.83 -1.13
C ARG A 447 -21.92 -16.10 -1.24
N CYS A 448 -20.81 -16.82 -1.40
CA CYS A 448 -19.50 -16.21 -1.64
C CYS A 448 -19.50 -15.38 -2.92
N SER A 449 -20.15 -15.88 -3.97
CA SER A 449 -20.22 -15.18 -5.26
C SER A 449 -21.04 -13.90 -5.17
N HIS A 450 -22.18 -13.95 -4.48
CA HIS A 450 -23.04 -12.79 -4.23
C HIS A 450 -22.31 -11.71 -3.42
N LYS A 451 -21.47 -12.08 -2.45
CA LYS A 451 -20.61 -11.16 -1.68
C LYS A 451 -19.51 -10.49 -2.50
N ARG A 452 -19.04 -11.06 -3.60
CA ARG A 452 -17.83 -10.56 -4.30
C ARG A 452 -17.99 -9.15 -4.85
N SER A 453 -19.21 -8.73 -5.15
CA SER A 453 -19.47 -7.43 -5.76
C SER A 453 -19.03 -6.24 -4.90
N HIS A 454 -19.10 -6.29 -3.54
CA HIS A 454 -18.54 -5.21 -2.70
C HIS A 454 -17.04 -5.15 -2.69
N ASN A 455 -16.37 -6.29 -2.70
CA ASN A 455 -14.91 -6.32 -2.78
C ASN A 455 -14.47 -5.72 -4.11
N TYR A 456 -15.14 -6.09 -5.20
CA TYR A 456 -14.86 -5.55 -6.51
C TYR A 456 -15.14 -4.05 -6.62
N PHE A 457 -16.26 -3.56 -6.07
CA PHE A 457 -16.52 -2.12 -6.06
C PHE A 457 -15.48 -1.38 -5.21
N THR A 458 -15.23 -1.84 -3.99
CA THR A 458 -14.27 -1.22 -3.04
C THR A 458 -12.88 -1.11 -3.65
N GLU A 459 -12.38 -2.20 -4.21
CA GLU A 459 -11.10 -2.19 -4.92
C GLU A 459 -11.18 -1.25 -6.13
N SER A 460 -12.29 -1.21 -6.88
CA SER A 460 -12.43 -0.32 -8.04
C SER A 460 -12.49 1.18 -7.73
N ILE A 461 -12.71 1.58 -6.46
CA ILE A 461 -12.63 2.97 -6.00
C ILE A 461 -11.17 3.40 -5.85
N ASP A 462 -10.26 2.47 -5.54
CA ASP A 462 -8.85 2.78 -5.43
C ASP A 462 -8.23 2.89 -6.85
N PRO A 463 -7.61 4.04 -7.19
CA PRO A 463 -7.02 4.27 -8.52
C PRO A 463 -5.94 3.27 -8.90
N ASN A 464 -5.40 2.54 -7.92
CA ASN A 464 -4.36 1.53 -8.09
C ASN A 464 -4.93 0.17 -8.50
N TYR A 465 -6.22 -0.10 -8.28
CA TYR A 465 -6.87 -1.34 -8.68
C TYR A 465 -7.88 -1.06 -9.80
N LYS A 466 -7.48 -1.35 -11.04
CA LYS A 466 -8.34 -1.20 -12.22
C LYS A 466 -9.04 -2.52 -12.54
N PHE A 467 -10.36 -2.48 -12.68
CA PHE A 467 -11.17 -3.57 -13.21
C PHE A 467 -11.59 -3.26 -14.65
N PRO A 468 -10.73 -3.53 -15.65
CA PRO A 468 -11.09 -3.31 -17.04
C PRO A 468 -12.20 -4.28 -17.45
N ALA A 469 -13.31 -3.72 -17.93
CA ALA A 469 -14.46 -4.41 -18.48
C ALA A 469 -14.57 -4.11 -19.99
N LEU A 470 -15.09 -5.08 -20.73
CA LEU A 470 -15.40 -4.90 -22.16
C LEU A 470 -16.89 -4.61 -22.31
N GLN A 471 -17.23 -3.65 -23.18
CA GLN A 471 -18.63 -3.36 -23.47
C GLN A 471 -19.21 -4.44 -24.41
N CYS A 472 -20.34 -5.03 -24.04
CA CYS A 472 -21.00 -6.11 -24.79
C CYS A 472 -22.45 -5.75 -25.12
N GLU A 473 -22.96 -6.18 -26.27
CA GLU A 473 -24.36 -5.95 -26.67
C GLU A 473 -25.37 -6.80 -25.88
N SER A 474 -24.94 -7.96 -25.38
CA SER A 474 -25.75 -8.85 -24.54
C SER A 474 -24.87 -9.63 -23.56
N LEU A 475 -25.49 -10.17 -22.50
CA LEU A 475 -24.86 -11.12 -21.59
C LEU A 475 -24.38 -12.35 -22.39
N PRO A 476 -23.10 -12.73 -22.28
CA PRO A 476 -22.60 -13.92 -22.97
C PRO A 476 -23.20 -15.19 -22.38
N ASP A 477 -23.71 -16.07 -23.22
CA ASP A 477 -24.28 -17.35 -22.77
C ASP A 477 -23.22 -18.33 -22.23
N ASP A 478 -21.94 -18.13 -22.59
CA ASP A 478 -20.81 -18.95 -22.14
C ASP A 478 -19.64 -18.08 -21.67
N ALA A 479 -18.98 -18.49 -20.58
CA ALA A 479 -17.80 -17.83 -19.97
C ALA A 479 -16.52 -17.84 -20.85
N LYS A 480 -16.66 -17.95 -22.18
CA LYS A 480 -15.59 -17.81 -23.16
C LYS A 480 -15.86 -16.60 -24.04
N TYR A 481 -14.92 -15.64 -23.97
CA TYR A 481 -14.76 -14.46 -24.83
C TYR A 481 -15.78 -14.34 -25.97
N PRO A 482 -16.78 -13.44 -25.84
CA PRO A 482 -17.79 -13.27 -26.86
C PRO A 482 -17.19 -12.44 -27.99
N SER A 483 -17.36 -12.92 -29.22
CA SER A 483 -17.13 -12.13 -30.43
C SER A 483 -18.07 -10.92 -30.56
N SER A 484 -19.00 -10.74 -29.62
CA SER A 484 -20.00 -9.66 -29.55
C SER A 484 -19.62 -8.50 -28.60
N CYS A 485 -18.41 -8.49 -28.06
CA CYS A 485 -17.94 -7.39 -27.19
C CYS A 485 -16.95 -6.48 -27.93
N SER A 486 -17.11 -5.17 -27.76
CA SER A 486 -16.20 -4.15 -28.28
C SER A 486 -14.85 -4.18 -27.53
N PRO A 487 -13.71 -3.98 -28.22
CA PRO A 487 -12.40 -3.89 -27.60
C PRO A 487 -12.18 -2.61 -26.78
N SER A 488 -13.12 -1.66 -26.81
CA SER A 488 -13.10 -0.47 -25.94
C SER A 488 -13.27 -0.89 -24.47
N SER A 489 -12.21 -0.80 -23.68
CA SER A 489 -12.22 -1.11 -22.26
C SER A 489 -12.74 0.07 -21.44
N VAL A 490 -13.76 -0.19 -20.61
CA VAL A 490 -14.25 0.72 -19.58
C VAL A 490 -13.88 0.11 -18.22
N ASN A 491 -13.38 0.90 -17.27
CA ASN A 491 -13.12 0.36 -15.92
C ASN A 491 -14.42 0.26 -15.12
N MET A 492 -14.50 -0.60 -14.13
CA MET A 492 -15.56 -0.53 -13.11
C MET A 492 -15.19 0.54 -12.05
N GLY A 493 -16.16 1.15 -11.36
CA GLY A 493 -15.91 2.05 -10.22
C GLY A 493 -15.98 3.56 -10.48
N TYR A 494 -15.57 4.37 -9.50
CA TYR A 494 -15.71 5.83 -9.48
C TYR A 494 -15.10 6.54 -10.70
N TYR A 495 -14.05 5.95 -11.28
CA TYR A 495 -13.30 6.47 -12.43
C TYR A 495 -14.06 6.50 -13.75
N THR A 496 -15.23 5.89 -13.84
CA THR A 496 -16.06 5.93 -15.05
C THR A 496 -16.84 7.22 -15.25
N LEU A 497 -16.99 8.04 -14.20
CA LEU A 497 -17.92 9.18 -14.23
C LEU A 497 -17.29 10.56 -14.18
N ARG A 498 -15.97 10.70 -14.07
CA ARG A 498 -15.31 12.00 -14.30
C ARG A 498 -14.92 12.16 -15.77
N GLU A 499 -15.92 12.17 -16.65
CA GLU A 499 -15.78 12.96 -17.89
C GLU A 499 -15.65 14.43 -17.46
N GLY A 500 -14.41 14.94 -17.41
CA GLY A 500 -14.20 16.38 -17.22
C GLY A 500 -12.88 16.88 -16.65
N SER A 501 -12.06 16.13 -15.89
CA SER A 501 -10.82 16.74 -15.36
C SER A 501 -9.62 15.86 -14.96
N ASP A 502 -9.58 14.54 -15.20
CA ASP A 502 -8.37 13.74 -14.90
C ASP A 502 -8.34 12.39 -15.64
N ILE A 503 -8.71 12.37 -16.93
CA ILE A 503 -8.58 11.14 -17.75
C ILE A 503 -7.11 10.97 -18.14
N LYS A 504 -6.42 10.04 -17.48
CA LYS A 504 -5.13 9.52 -17.98
C LYS A 504 -5.38 8.81 -19.30
N GLN A 505 -4.90 9.39 -20.40
CA GLN A 505 -4.89 8.72 -21.71
C GLN A 505 -3.59 7.93 -21.85
N GLU A 506 -3.73 6.64 -22.12
CA GLU A 506 -2.59 5.78 -22.39
C GLU A 506 -2.01 6.13 -23.76
N LEU A 507 -0.69 6.23 -23.83
CA LEU A 507 0.04 6.36 -25.09
C LEU A 507 0.84 5.08 -25.31
N ILE A 508 0.61 4.43 -26.45
CA ILE A 508 1.27 3.17 -26.80
C ILE A 508 2.23 3.44 -27.96
N PRO A 509 3.52 3.05 -27.86
CA PRO A 509 4.46 3.18 -28.98
C PRO A 509 3.93 2.51 -30.24
N ASN A 510 4.08 3.18 -31.38
CA ASN A 510 3.66 2.73 -32.71
C ASN A 510 2.15 2.60 -32.92
N ASP A 511 1.30 3.01 -31.97
CA ASP A 511 -0.16 3.03 -32.14
C ASP A 511 -0.65 4.43 -32.50
N VAL A 512 -0.79 4.67 -33.82
CA VAL A 512 -1.25 5.96 -34.36
C VAL A 512 -2.70 6.24 -33.98
N SER A 513 -3.54 5.21 -33.82
CA SER A 513 -4.95 5.38 -33.50
C SER A 513 -5.13 5.90 -32.07
N VAL A 514 -4.40 5.31 -31.11
CA VAL A 514 -4.36 5.75 -29.71
C VAL A 514 -3.82 7.18 -29.63
N LEU A 515 -2.72 7.48 -30.34
CA LEU A 515 -2.15 8.82 -30.37
C LEU A 515 -3.15 9.86 -30.91
N GLN A 516 -3.85 9.57 -32.01
CA GLN A 516 -4.84 10.48 -32.61
C GLN A 516 -6.07 10.70 -31.74
N SER A 517 -6.46 9.70 -30.94
CA SER A 517 -7.55 9.82 -29.97
C SER A 517 -7.15 10.51 -28.66
N SER A 518 -5.85 10.75 -28.46
CA SER A 518 -5.32 11.42 -27.27
C SER A 518 -5.34 12.95 -27.41
N TYR A 519 -5.14 13.64 -26.28
CA TYR A 519 -4.96 15.09 -26.19
C TYR A 519 -3.51 15.52 -26.44
N PHE A 520 -2.63 14.61 -26.87
CA PHE A 520 -1.25 14.96 -27.17
C PHE A 520 -1.18 15.94 -28.35
N ASP A 521 -0.63 17.13 -28.13
CA ASP A 521 -0.34 18.08 -29.20
C ASP A 521 1.16 18.06 -29.54
N PRO A 522 1.57 17.60 -30.73
CA PRO A 522 2.99 17.59 -31.14
C PRO A 522 3.65 18.97 -31.20
N LYS A 523 2.88 20.06 -31.13
CA LYS A 523 3.39 21.44 -31.09
C LYS A 523 3.72 21.91 -29.67
N HIS A 524 3.19 21.26 -28.64
CA HIS A 524 3.41 21.65 -27.26
C HIS A 524 4.70 21.02 -26.71
N PRO A 525 5.47 21.74 -25.86
CA PRO A 525 6.60 21.15 -25.15
C PRO A 525 6.14 19.93 -24.35
N THR A 526 6.99 18.90 -24.27
CA THR A 526 6.63 17.62 -23.64
C THR A 526 7.52 17.32 -22.45
N LYS A 527 6.93 17.18 -21.26
CA LYS A 527 7.61 16.86 -20.01
C LYS A 527 7.34 15.38 -19.69
N VAL A 528 8.39 14.58 -19.58
CA VAL A 528 8.28 13.14 -19.33
C VAL A 528 8.72 12.86 -17.89
N LEU A 529 7.80 12.44 -17.03
CA LEU A 529 8.02 12.21 -15.59
C LEU A 529 8.24 10.72 -15.33
N ILE A 530 9.35 10.36 -14.66
CA ILE A 530 9.78 8.97 -14.50
C ILE A 530 10.09 8.67 -13.02
N HIS A 531 9.24 7.84 -12.40
CA HIS A 531 9.36 7.52 -10.97
C HIS A 531 10.47 6.51 -10.63
N GLY A 532 10.78 6.42 -9.33
CA GLY A 532 11.80 5.55 -8.78
C GLY A 532 11.29 4.19 -8.29
N PHE A 533 12.11 3.54 -7.47
CA PHE A 533 11.79 2.29 -6.76
C PHE A 533 10.58 2.46 -5.82
N LEU A 534 9.72 1.43 -5.72
CA LEU A 534 8.51 1.44 -4.88
C LEU A 534 7.59 2.66 -5.09
N SER A 535 7.49 3.17 -6.32
CA SER A 535 6.68 4.32 -6.68
C SER A 535 5.82 4.02 -7.92
N SER A 536 4.92 4.95 -8.30
CA SER A 536 4.05 4.83 -9.47
C SER A 536 3.72 6.21 -10.06
N SER A 537 3.01 6.23 -11.19
CA SER A 537 2.52 7.49 -11.76
C SER A 537 1.50 8.22 -10.88
N ASN A 538 0.88 7.54 -9.89
CA ASN A 538 -0.06 8.13 -8.94
C ASN A 538 0.61 8.71 -7.69
N LYS A 539 1.92 8.49 -7.50
CA LYS A 539 2.63 8.88 -6.27
C LYS A 539 3.12 10.35 -6.32
N PRO A 540 3.44 10.94 -5.14
CA PRO A 540 3.72 12.38 -5.01
C PRO A 540 4.72 12.94 -6.01
N MET A 541 5.86 12.27 -6.24
CA MET A 541 6.87 12.71 -7.23
C MET A 541 6.26 13.09 -8.59
N VAL A 542 5.39 12.24 -9.14
CA VAL A 542 4.78 12.49 -10.45
C VAL A 542 3.66 13.52 -10.33
N GLN A 543 2.82 13.42 -9.31
CA GLN A 543 1.64 14.29 -9.18
C GLN A 543 2.00 15.73 -8.85
N GLU A 544 2.94 15.97 -7.92
CA GLU A 544 3.38 17.32 -7.53
C GLU A 544 4.02 18.05 -8.71
N ILE A 545 4.93 17.39 -9.44
CA ILE A 545 5.57 17.98 -10.62
C ILE A 545 4.54 18.20 -11.74
N LYS A 546 3.65 17.23 -11.99
CA LYS A 546 2.58 17.35 -13.00
C LYS A 546 1.71 18.58 -12.70
N ASN A 547 1.20 18.69 -11.47
CA ASN A 547 0.31 19.78 -11.07
C ASN A 547 1.02 21.12 -11.19
N ALA A 548 2.24 21.24 -10.66
CA ALA A 548 3.02 22.47 -10.75
C ALA A 548 3.32 22.87 -12.21
N LEU A 549 3.61 21.92 -13.10
CA LEU A 549 3.81 22.20 -14.53
C LEU A 549 2.53 22.72 -15.19
N LEU A 550 1.41 22.04 -14.98
CA LEU A 550 0.12 22.37 -15.61
C LEU A 550 -0.48 23.69 -15.08
N GLU A 551 -0.10 24.11 -13.87
CA GLU A 551 -0.44 25.43 -13.34
C GLU A 551 0.34 26.58 -14.01
N GLN A 552 1.55 26.32 -14.50
CA GLN A 552 2.47 27.36 -15.01
C GLN A 552 2.59 27.40 -16.54
N GLU A 553 2.41 26.27 -17.22
CA GLU A 553 2.62 26.15 -18.66
C GLU A 553 1.56 25.26 -19.34
N ASP A 554 1.26 25.58 -20.60
CA ASP A 554 0.49 24.72 -21.50
C ASP A 554 1.44 23.73 -22.19
N VAL A 555 1.52 22.51 -21.63
CA VAL A 555 2.49 21.48 -22.01
C VAL A 555 1.88 20.09 -22.00
N ASN A 556 2.43 19.18 -22.80
CA ASN A 556 2.15 17.77 -22.65
C ASN A 556 2.91 17.23 -21.44
N VAL A 557 2.23 16.55 -20.51
CA VAL A 557 2.87 15.82 -19.41
C VAL A 557 2.65 14.33 -19.57
N ILE A 558 3.73 13.57 -19.73
CA ILE A 558 3.69 12.10 -19.89
C ILE A 558 4.31 11.47 -18.65
N ALA A 559 3.54 10.66 -17.92
CA ALA A 559 4.06 9.89 -16.79
C ALA A 559 4.44 8.47 -17.26
N VAL A 560 5.69 8.08 -17.07
CA VAL A 560 6.16 6.70 -17.33
C VAL A 560 5.85 5.85 -16.10
N ASP A 561 4.74 5.11 -16.15
CA ASP A 561 4.36 4.17 -15.09
C ASP A 561 5.00 2.79 -15.31
N TRP A 562 6.02 2.48 -14.52
CA TRP A 562 6.68 1.18 -14.51
C TRP A 562 6.50 0.46 -13.16
N SER A 563 5.44 0.82 -12.42
CA SER A 563 5.09 0.29 -11.08
C SER A 563 5.04 -1.23 -11.02
N LYS A 564 4.53 -1.88 -12.07
CA LYS A 564 4.49 -3.35 -12.23
C LYS A 564 5.88 -4.00 -12.10
N ILE A 565 6.95 -3.26 -12.36
CA ILE A 565 8.33 -3.70 -12.20
C ILE A 565 8.94 -3.10 -10.93
N SER A 566 8.71 -1.82 -10.64
CA SER A 566 9.38 -1.13 -9.54
C SER A 566 8.88 -1.48 -8.13
N PHE A 567 7.71 -2.13 -7.97
CA PHE A 567 7.20 -2.62 -6.69
C PHE A 567 7.74 -4.00 -6.25
N GLY A 568 8.67 -4.59 -7.01
CA GLY A 568 9.24 -5.89 -6.65
C GLY A 568 10.22 -5.82 -5.46
N ILE A 569 10.47 -6.98 -4.84
CA ILE A 569 11.30 -7.11 -3.64
C ILE A 569 12.81 -7.17 -3.99
N ASP A 570 13.17 -7.64 -5.20
CA ASP A 570 14.57 -7.74 -5.66
C ASP A 570 15.04 -6.44 -6.32
N TYR A 571 15.59 -5.53 -5.50
CA TYR A 571 16.14 -4.26 -5.97
C TYR A 571 17.19 -4.43 -7.08
N ASN A 572 18.08 -5.43 -7.00
CA ASN A 572 19.15 -5.62 -7.98
C ASN A 572 18.59 -6.01 -9.35
N ARG A 573 17.56 -6.86 -9.38
CA ARG A 573 16.84 -7.18 -10.61
C ARG A 573 16.12 -5.96 -11.16
N ILE A 574 15.48 -5.17 -10.31
CA ILE A 574 14.72 -3.98 -10.71
C ILE A 574 15.64 -2.90 -11.26
N ALA A 575 16.78 -2.65 -10.60
CA ALA A 575 17.82 -1.75 -11.09
C ALA A 575 18.31 -2.17 -12.49
N LYS A 576 18.50 -3.47 -12.75
CA LYS A 576 18.86 -3.95 -14.09
C LYS A 576 17.76 -3.73 -15.14
N LYS A 577 16.48 -3.75 -14.73
CA LYS A 577 15.33 -3.50 -15.63
C LYS A 577 15.17 -2.05 -16.06
N THR A 578 15.86 -1.11 -15.43
CA THR A 578 15.85 0.31 -15.85
C THR A 578 16.29 0.51 -17.30
N VAL A 579 17.20 -0.33 -17.81
CA VAL A 579 17.64 -0.29 -19.21
C VAL A 579 16.48 -0.61 -20.16
N ASP A 580 15.71 -1.67 -19.84
CA ASP A 580 14.55 -2.10 -20.64
C ASP A 580 13.46 -1.02 -20.64
N VAL A 581 13.16 -0.45 -19.47
CA VAL A 581 12.17 0.63 -19.33
C VAL A 581 12.61 1.91 -20.06
N GLY A 582 13.91 2.24 -20.00
CA GLY A 582 14.47 3.37 -20.74
C GLY A 582 14.38 3.18 -22.26
N ALA A 583 14.67 1.98 -22.76
CA ALA A 583 14.51 1.65 -24.18
C ALA A 583 13.05 1.78 -24.64
N TYR A 584 12.09 1.29 -23.84
CA TYR A 584 10.66 1.41 -24.15
C TYR A 584 10.18 2.87 -24.12
N THR A 585 10.68 3.65 -23.15
CA THR A 585 10.40 5.11 -23.08
C THR A 585 10.93 5.84 -24.32
N ALA A 586 12.13 5.48 -24.78
CA ALA A 586 12.69 6.03 -26.02
C ALA A 586 11.89 5.61 -27.26
N GLU A 587 11.34 4.41 -27.28
CA GLU A 587 10.47 3.96 -28.37
C GLU A 587 9.24 4.86 -28.49
N LEU A 588 8.58 5.17 -27.37
CA LEU A 588 7.48 6.13 -27.34
C LEU A 588 7.91 7.51 -27.86
N ILE A 589 9.02 8.06 -27.36
CA ILE A 589 9.48 9.39 -27.78
C ILE A 589 9.83 9.41 -29.27
N ASN A 590 10.51 8.39 -29.80
CA ASN A 590 10.80 8.27 -31.23
C ASN A 590 9.51 8.23 -32.05
N PHE A 591 8.49 7.49 -31.60
CA PHE A 591 7.18 7.43 -32.23
C PHE A 591 6.46 8.79 -32.24
N LEU A 592 6.48 9.53 -31.12
CA LEU A 592 5.93 10.89 -31.05
C LEU A 592 6.66 11.86 -31.98
N VAL A 593 7.99 11.74 -32.08
CA VAL A 593 8.80 12.55 -33.02
C VAL A 593 8.47 12.24 -34.47
N GLU A 594 8.19 10.98 -34.79
CA GLU A 594 7.75 10.57 -36.13
C GLU A 594 6.35 11.11 -36.48
N ASN A 595 5.54 11.42 -35.47
CA ASN A 595 4.21 12.00 -35.61
C ASN A 595 4.18 13.53 -35.38
N GLY A 596 5.32 14.20 -35.52
CA GLY A 596 5.39 15.66 -35.64
C GLY A 596 5.97 16.39 -34.43
N ALA A 597 6.20 15.70 -33.30
CA ALA A 597 6.92 16.30 -32.18
C ALA A 597 8.40 16.51 -32.54
N LYS A 598 9.08 17.46 -31.88
CA LYS A 598 10.52 17.66 -32.09
C LYS A 598 11.29 17.13 -30.89
N PRO A 599 12.42 16.42 -31.09
CA PRO A 599 13.26 15.96 -29.98
C PRO A 599 13.65 17.09 -29.03
N ASN A 600 13.91 18.28 -29.58
CA ASN A 600 14.29 19.47 -28.80
C ASN A 600 13.17 20.04 -27.92
N ASP A 601 11.95 19.53 -28.00
CA ASP A 601 10.83 19.97 -27.17
C ASP A 601 10.61 19.05 -25.95
N PHE A 602 11.42 17.99 -25.81
CA PHE A 602 11.33 17.04 -24.71
C PHE A 602 12.25 17.39 -23.52
N HIS A 603 11.67 17.34 -22.32
CA HIS A 603 12.36 17.39 -21.03
C HIS A 603 12.01 16.15 -20.21
N LEU A 604 12.99 15.28 -19.96
CA LEU A 604 12.81 14.07 -19.17
C LEU A 604 13.23 14.35 -17.72
N ILE A 605 12.34 14.07 -16.76
CA ILE A 605 12.54 14.34 -15.34
C ILE A 605 12.42 13.00 -14.60
N GLY A 606 13.53 12.53 -14.05
CA GLY A 606 13.60 11.20 -13.44
C GLY A 606 14.08 11.25 -12.00
N HIS A 607 13.36 10.58 -11.09
CA HIS A 607 13.75 10.46 -9.68
C HIS A 607 14.34 9.09 -9.36
N SER A 608 15.43 9.04 -8.57
CA SER A 608 16.01 7.78 -8.11
C SER A 608 16.43 6.87 -9.30
N LEU A 609 15.92 5.62 -9.37
CA LEU A 609 16.07 4.75 -10.54
C LEU A 609 15.53 5.37 -11.84
N GLY A 610 14.50 6.22 -11.74
CA GLY A 610 13.92 6.97 -12.85
C GLY A 610 14.91 7.94 -13.51
N ALA A 611 15.89 8.47 -12.76
CA ALA A 611 16.94 9.32 -13.33
C ALA A 611 17.80 8.54 -14.34
N HIS A 612 18.09 7.27 -14.06
CA HIS A 612 18.83 6.40 -14.97
C HIS A 612 17.97 5.94 -16.13
N ILE A 613 16.68 5.65 -15.91
CA ILE A 613 15.71 5.39 -16.99
C ILE A 613 15.67 6.57 -17.97
N ALA A 614 15.63 7.81 -17.49
CA ALA A 614 15.71 9.01 -18.33
C ALA A 614 17.01 9.06 -19.15
N GLY A 615 18.15 8.72 -18.52
CA GLY A 615 19.44 8.61 -19.20
C GLY A 615 19.46 7.57 -20.32
N PHE A 616 18.97 6.36 -20.05
CA PHE A 616 18.86 5.28 -21.03
C PHE A 616 17.89 5.63 -22.17
N ALA A 617 16.78 6.30 -21.84
CA ALA A 617 15.84 6.79 -22.84
C ALA A 617 16.49 7.83 -23.76
N GLY A 618 17.16 8.84 -23.19
CA GLY A 618 17.89 9.86 -23.95
C GLY A 618 18.99 9.29 -24.86
N ALA A 619 19.71 8.27 -24.39
CA ALA A 619 20.72 7.56 -25.19
C ALA A 619 20.13 6.77 -26.37
N SER A 620 18.86 6.41 -26.30
CA SER A 620 18.19 5.52 -27.27
C SER A 620 17.31 6.28 -28.28
N ILE A 621 17.32 7.62 -28.26
CA ILE A 621 16.63 8.45 -29.26
C ILE A 621 17.38 8.39 -30.59
N LYS A 622 16.67 8.06 -31.67
CA LYS A 622 17.25 7.81 -33.00
C LYS A 622 17.46 9.09 -33.82
N LYS A 623 16.56 10.05 -33.68
CA LYS A 623 16.54 11.29 -34.47
C LYS A 623 16.79 12.48 -33.55
N GLY A 624 18.01 13.00 -33.53
CA GLY A 624 18.38 14.15 -32.70
C GLY A 624 18.63 13.81 -31.22
N LYS A 625 18.59 14.82 -30.36
CA LYS A 625 18.71 14.68 -28.89
C LYS A 625 17.59 15.45 -28.21
N VAL A 626 17.13 14.92 -27.08
CA VAL A 626 16.19 15.63 -26.20
C VAL A 626 16.82 16.91 -25.66
N ALA A 627 16.00 17.93 -25.40
CA ALA A 627 16.50 19.22 -24.94
C ALA A 627 17.16 19.09 -23.57
N ARG A 628 16.49 18.42 -22.63
CA ARG A 628 16.92 18.38 -21.24
C ARG A 628 16.61 17.05 -20.56
N ILE A 629 17.53 16.59 -19.71
CA ILE A 629 17.25 15.57 -18.68
C ILE A 629 17.54 16.17 -17.31
N THR A 630 16.61 16.07 -16.38
CA THR A 630 16.84 16.38 -14.97
C THR A 630 16.84 15.11 -14.12
N GLY A 631 17.95 14.86 -13.42
CA GLY A 631 18.10 13.76 -12.47
C GLY A 631 17.84 14.22 -11.03
N LEU A 632 16.74 13.75 -10.44
CA LEU A 632 16.35 14.05 -9.07
C LEU A 632 16.88 12.94 -8.15
N ASP A 633 17.96 13.26 -7.44
CA ASP A 633 18.77 12.38 -6.60
C ASP A 633 19.03 10.99 -7.22
N PRO A 634 19.81 10.91 -8.31
CA PRO A 634 20.03 9.66 -9.06
C PRO A 634 20.52 8.52 -8.17
N ALA A 635 19.93 7.33 -8.28
CA ALA A 635 20.16 6.22 -7.35
C ALA A 635 21.62 5.71 -7.36
N LYS A 636 22.20 5.50 -6.17
CA LYS A 636 23.56 4.94 -6.01
C LYS A 636 23.62 3.41 -6.18
N PRO A 637 22.79 2.61 -5.51
CA PRO A 637 22.96 1.15 -5.55
C PRO A 637 22.70 0.62 -6.96
N GLY A 638 23.68 -0.09 -7.53
CA GLY A 638 23.65 -0.61 -8.90
C GLY A 638 24.26 0.32 -9.97
N PHE A 639 24.54 1.59 -9.65
CA PHE A 639 25.02 2.60 -10.60
C PHE A 639 26.28 3.34 -10.16
N HIS A 640 26.76 3.11 -8.92
CA HIS A 640 28.06 3.59 -8.46
C HIS A 640 29.21 2.79 -9.11
N ASN A 641 30.29 3.47 -9.50
CA ASN A 641 31.47 2.88 -10.15
C ASN A 641 31.19 2.03 -11.40
N VAL A 642 30.08 2.30 -12.10
CA VAL A 642 29.80 1.69 -13.40
C VAL A 642 30.29 2.61 -14.54
N PRO A 643 30.61 2.06 -15.72
CA PRO A 643 30.89 2.85 -16.92
C PRO A 643 29.80 3.89 -17.19
N ILE A 644 30.18 5.07 -17.71
CA ILE A 644 29.25 6.21 -17.83
C ILE A 644 28.02 5.88 -18.69
N GLU A 645 28.16 5.00 -19.68
CA GLU A 645 27.08 4.51 -20.55
C GLU A 645 26.06 3.62 -19.82
N LYS A 646 26.39 3.09 -18.64
CA LYS A 646 25.51 2.23 -17.84
C LYS A 646 24.73 3.00 -16.77
N ARG A 647 24.65 4.33 -16.89
CA ARG A 647 23.92 5.22 -15.99
C ARG A 647 23.59 6.55 -16.69
N LEU A 648 22.88 7.41 -15.97
CA LEU A 648 22.71 8.81 -16.38
C LEU A 648 24.09 9.49 -16.52
N ASN A 649 24.28 10.21 -17.62
CA ASN A 649 25.47 10.99 -17.90
C ASN A 649 25.19 12.18 -18.84
N THR A 650 26.17 13.06 -18.97
CA THR A 650 26.10 14.31 -19.76
C THR A 650 25.79 14.14 -21.24
N ASN A 651 26.07 12.97 -21.83
CA ASN A 651 25.81 12.73 -23.26
C ASN A 651 24.34 12.39 -23.56
N ASN A 652 23.51 12.10 -22.55
CA ASN A 652 22.15 11.59 -22.75
C ASN A 652 21.14 12.65 -23.26
N ALA A 653 21.44 13.94 -23.14
CA ALA A 653 20.63 15.04 -23.69
C ALA A 653 21.50 16.18 -24.21
N LYS A 654 20.90 17.27 -24.69
CA LYS A 654 21.65 18.51 -24.97
C LYS A 654 22.10 19.21 -23.68
N TYR A 655 21.29 19.10 -22.62
CA TYR A 655 21.60 19.59 -21.29
C TYR A 655 21.15 18.59 -20.23
N VAL A 656 22.01 18.28 -19.27
CA VAL A 656 21.67 17.37 -18.16
C VAL A 656 21.96 18.07 -16.84
N ASP A 657 20.97 18.17 -15.97
CA ASP A 657 21.14 18.77 -14.64
C ASP A 657 20.66 17.83 -13.53
N CYS A 658 21.33 17.86 -12.38
CA CYS A 658 21.04 16.94 -11.28
C CYS A 658 20.92 17.67 -9.94
N ILE A 659 19.96 17.24 -9.12
CA ILE A 659 19.76 17.72 -7.76
C ILE A 659 20.05 16.58 -6.80
N HIS A 660 21.14 16.68 -6.06
CA HIS A 660 21.62 15.68 -5.12
C HIS A 660 21.20 16.03 -3.70
N THR A 661 20.37 15.20 -3.09
CA THR A 661 19.81 15.46 -1.76
C THR A 661 20.07 14.34 -0.77
N CYS A 662 20.51 13.15 -1.20
CA CYS A 662 20.83 12.02 -0.31
C CYS A 662 22.14 11.32 -0.70
N VAL A 663 23.20 12.10 -0.93
CA VAL A 663 24.48 11.57 -1.44
C VAL A 663 25.08 10.55 -0.49
N GLY A 664 25.65 9.49 -1.05
CA GLY A 664 26.41 8.47 -0.31
C GLY A 664 25.54 7.43 0.39
N THR A 665 24.24 7.70 0.58
CA THR A 665 23.25 6.75 1.11
C THR A 665 22.39 6.18 0.00
N LEU A 666 21.36 6.90 -0.47
CA LEU A 666 20.48 6.45 -1.55
C LEU A 666 20.84 7.06 -2.90
N GLY A 667 21.34 8.31 -2.91
CA GLY A 667 21.76 9.03 -4.11
C GLY A 667 23.27 8.93 -4.39
N LEU A 668 23.65 9.10 -5.66
CA LEU A 668 25.05 9.18 -6.10
C LEU A 668 25.74 10.41 -5.52
N THR A 669 27.01 10.25 -5.16
CA THR A 669 27.83 11.36 -4.64
C THR A 669 28.51 12.12 -5.77
N GLU A 670 28.88 11.41 -6.83
CA GLU A 670 29.60 11.93 -7.97
C GLU A 670 28.77 12.93 -8.76
N ALA A 671 29.42 14.01 -9.22
CA ALA A 671 28.85 14.92 -10.19
C ALA A 671 28.81 14.22 -11.56
N ILE A 672 27.62 13.85 -12.00
CA ILE A 672 27.40 13.02 -13.19
C ILE A 672 26.71 13.77 -14.34
N CYS A 673 26.33 15.03 -14.10
CA CYS A 673 25.52 15.85 -14.99
C CYS A 673 26.31 17.07 -15.50
N THR A 674 25.73 17.85 -16.40
CA THR A 674 26.36 19.09 -16.90
C THR A 674 26.40 20.14 -15.79
N THR A 675 25.35 20.16 -14.97
CA THR A 675 25.23 20.98 -13.77
C THR A 675 24.74 20.09 -12.63
N ASP A 676 25.45 20.09 -11.50
CA ASP A 676 25.10 19.28 -10.33
C ASP A 676 24.90 20.19 -9.13
N PHE A 677 23.69 20.18 -8.57
CA PHE A 677 23.30 20.95 -7.39
C PHE A 677 23.31 20.08 -6.15
N TYR A 678 23.94 20.58 -5.08
CA TYR A 678 24.03 19.93 -3.77
C TYR A 678 23.39 20.84 -2.71
N PRO A 679 22.06 21.00 -2.71
CA PRO A 679 21.37 21.77 -1.67
C PRO A 679 21.73 21.23 -0.29
N ASN A 680 22.10 22.14 0.61
CA ASN A 680 22.58 21.86 1.97
C ASN A 680 23.81 20.94 2.02
N GLY A 681 24.57 20.87 0.92
CA GLY A 681 25.73 19.99 0.75
C GLY A 681 25.37 18.59 0.26
N GLY A 682 24.12 18.37 -0.17
CA GLY A 682 23.60 17.09 -0.63
C GLY A 682 23.55 16.00 0.44
N LYS A 683 23.71 16.37 1.72
CA LYS A 683 23.80 15.46 2.86
C LYS A 683 22.60 14.52 2.90
N ASN A 684 22.85 13.29 3.32
CA ASN A 684 21.84 12.28 3.63
C ASN A 684 20.84 12.70 4.73
N MET A 685 21.05 13.84 5.38
CA MET A 685 20.09 14.50 6.27
C MET A 685 19.86 15.94 5.82
N GLN A 686 18.84 16.13 4.98
CA GLN A 686 18.37 17.45 4.56
C GLN A 686 17.65 18.17 5.71
N PRO A 687 17.57 19.52 5.70
CA PRO A 687 16.78 20.27 6.68
C PRO A 687 15.34 19.74 6.78
N GLY A 688 14.91 19.44 8.00
CA GLY A 688 13.57 18.93 8.30
C GLY A 688 13.38 17.43 8.13
N CYS A 689 14.41 16.70 7.69
CA CYS A 689 14.35 15.24 7.62
C CYS A 689 14.81 14.58 8.94
N PRO A 690 14.11 13.54 9.40
CA PRO A 690 14.44 12.84 10.65
C PRO A 690 15.72 12.01 10.51
N PHE A 691 16.49 11.90 11.60
CA PHE A 691 17.77 11.19 11.60
C PHE A 691 17.65 9.68 11.31
N PHE A 692 16.54 9.06 11.69
CA PHE A 692 16.35 7.60 11.65
C PHE A 692 15.66 7.07 10.39
N ASP A 693 15.45 7.89 9.35
CA ASP A 693 14.74 7.45 8.13
C ASP A 693 15.63 6.84 7.04
N PHE A 694 16.91 6.60 7.35
CA PHE A 694 17.92 6.07 6.42
C PHE A 694 18.01 6.86 5.11
N GLY A 695 17.73 8.16 5.15
CA GLY A 695 17.82 9.08 4.02
C GLY A 695 16.61 9.09 3.09
N ARG A 696 15.47 8.48 3.44
CA ARG A 696 14.25 8.47 2.61
C ARG A 696 13.67 9.88 2.40
N CYS A 697 13.47 10.66 3.47
CA CYS A 697 13.03 12.06 3.34
C CYS A 697 14.04 12.87 2.54
N SER A 698 15.33 12.71 2.83
CA SER A 698 16.39 13.39 2.08
C SER A 698 16.38 13.02 0.60
N HIS A 699 16.06 11.78 0.23
CA HIS A 699 15.94 11.32 -1.15
C HIS A 699 14.71 11.93 -1.86
N ILE A 700 13.61 12.10 -1.12
CA ILE A 700 12.36 12.74 -1.56
C ILE A 700 12.55 14.25 -1.85
N ARG A 701 13.33 14.95 -1.01
CA ARG A 701 13.56 16.40 -1.12
C ARG A 701 14.00 16.88 -2.50
N SER A 702 14.66 16.04 -3.30
CA SER A 702 15.06 16.39 -4.66
C SER A 702 13.88 16.76 -5.55
N TYR A 703 12.80 15.97 -5.52
CA TYR A 703 11.61 16.26 -6.33
C TYR A 703 10.72 17.33 -5.72
N GLU A 704 10.66 17.45 -4.38
CA GLU A 704 9.92 18.53 -3.72
C GLU A 704 10.55 19.89 -4.06
N TYR A 705 11.88 20.00 -3.99
CA TYR A 705 12.58 21.23 -4.39
C TYR A 705 12.37 21.54 -5.88
N PHE A 706 12.40 20.52 -6.73
CA PHE A 706 12.15 20.71 -8.16
C PHE A 706 10.71 21.15 -8.43
N ALA A 707 9.72 20.49 -7.83
CA ALA A 707 8.30 20.83 -7.96
C ALA A 707 8.05 22.27 -7.49
N GLU A 708 8.57 22.65 -6.32
CA GLU A 708 8.44 24.01 -5.80
C GLU A 708 9.13 25.05 -6.70
N SER A 709 10.27 24.71 -7.30
CA SER A 709 11.02 25.62 -8.20
C SER A 709 10.31 25.93 -9.52
N ILE A 710 9.25 25.17 -9.87
CA ILE A 710 8.42 25.45 -11.06
C ILE A 710 7.62 26.73 -10.86
N ASN A 711 7.25 27.08 -9.63
CA ASN A 711 6.67 28.39 -9.35
C ASN A 711 7.77 29.47 -9.48
N PRO A 712 7.66 30.42 -10.43
CA PRO A 712 8.70 31.43 -10.66
C PRO A 712 8.91 32.39 -9.49
N GLU A 713 8.00 32.44 -8.52
CA GLU A 713 8.12 33.24 -7.30
C GLU A 713 9.07 32.61 -6.26
N HIS A 714 9.30 31.29 -6.34
CA HIS A 714 10.13 30.51 -5.42
C HIS A 714 11.54 30.33 -5.97
N LYS A 715 12.53 31.04 -5.40
CA LYS A 715 13.91 31.05 -5.91
C LYS A 715 14.85 30.22 -5.04
N PHE A 716 15.36 29.13 -5.63
CA PHE A 716 16.41 28.29 -5.04
C PHE A 716 17.80 28.75 -5.51
N MET A 717 18.37 29.74 -4.82
CA MET A 717 19.67 30.29 -5.21
C MET A 717 20.83 29.37 -4.81
N ALA A 718 21.73 29.08 -5.75
CA ALA A 718 22.90 28.24 -5.55
C ALA A 718 24.17 28.87 -6.14
N GLU A 719 25.27 28.77 -5.42
CA GLU A 719 26.58 29.32 -5.78
C GLU A 719 27.49 28.26 -6.38
N ARG A 720 28.28 28.63 -7.39
CA ARG A 720 29.22 27.71 -8.03
C ARG A 720 30.40 27.42 -7.12
N CYS A 721 30.74 26.14 -6.95
CA CYS A 721 31.84 25.68 -6.12
C CYS A 721 32.91 24.95 -6.95
N PRO A 722 34.20 25.04 -6.59
CA PRO A 722 35.30 24.42 -7.33
C PRO A 722 35.34 22.89 -7.19
N SER A 723 34.74 22.34 -6.12
CA SER A 723 34.67 20.91 -5.83
C SER A 723 33.37 20.59 -5.10
N LEU A 724 33.10 19.28 -4.92
CA LEU A 724 31.95 18.82 -4.14
C LEU A 724 31.97 19.46 -2.74
N PRO A 725 30.90 20.18 -2.35
CA PRO A 725 30.80 20.84 -1.06
C PRO A 725 30.43 19.82 0.04
N VAL A 726 31.24 18.78 0.20
CA VAL A 726 31.07 17.78 1.25
C VAL A 726 31.56 18.44 2.54
N HIS A 727 30.62 18.97 3.32
CA HIS A 727 30.78 19.57 4.65
C HIS A 727 31.12 21.08 4.78
N SER A 728 31.62 21.78 3.75
CA SER A 728 31.83 23.24 3.84
C SER A 728 31.53 24.03 2.56
N HIS A 729 30.99 25.22 2.74
CA HIS A 729 30.73 26.24 1.71
C HIS A 729 32.00 27.05 1.35
N SER A 730 33.19 26.55 1.69
CA SER A 730 34.44 27.28 1.55
C SER A 730 34.88 27.33 0.08
N GLY A 731 34.92 28.53 -0.50
CA GLY A 731 35.47 28.77 -1.83
C GLY A 731 34.46 28.80 -2.98
N CYS A 732 33.15 28.82 -2.70
CA CYS A 732 32.13 29.05 -3.73
C CYS A 732 32.11 30.52 -4.18
N THR A 733 31.72 30.78 -5.42
CA THR A 733 31.70 32.13 -6.02
C THR A 733 30.35 32.81 -5.85
N SER A 734 30.36 34.09 -5.48
CA SER A 734 29.20 34.89 -5.05
C SER A 734 28.24 35.33 -6.17
N SER A 735 28.16 34.60 -7.29
CA SER A 735 27.23 34.86 -8.39
C SER A 735 26.20 33.73 -8.44
N PRO A 736 25.17 33.77 -7.56
CA PRO A 736 24.23 32.67 -7.44
C PRO A 736 23.31 32.56 -8.65
N ILE A 737 22.94 31.33 -8.99
CA ILE A 737 22.01 30.96 -10.05
C ILE A 737 20.82 30.20 -9.48
N GLU A 738 19.74 30.07 -10.23
CA GLU A 738 18.56 29.31 -9.80
C GLU A 738 18.74 27.81 -10.04
N MET A 739 18.62 27.01 -8.99
CA MET A 739 18.47 25.55 -9.05
C MET A 739 17.03 25.19 -9.44
N GLY A 740 16.86 24.12 -10.21
CA GLY A 740 15.55 23.54 -10.52
C GLY A 740 15.03 23.93 -11.90
N TYR A 741 13.74 24.24 -12.00
CA TYR A 741 13.03 24.29 -13.28
C TYR A 741 13.57 25.35 -14.25
N TYR A 742 13.88 26.56 -13.77
CA TYR A 742 14.30 27.70 -14.61
C TYR A 742 15.80 27.82 -14.90
N ILE A 743 16.61 26.80 -14.60
CA ILE A 743 18.05 26.82 -14.88
C ILE A 743 18.38 27.04 -16.37
N SER A 744 19.34 27.91 -16.65
CA SER A 744 19.84 28.16 -18.01
C SER A 744 20.71 26.99 -18.50
N PRO A 745 20.49 26.47 -19.74
CA PRO A 745 21.33 25.43 -20.35
C PRO A 745 22.80 25.80 -20.57
N SER A 746 23.17 27.09 -20.41
CA SER A 746 24.57 27.55 -20.52
C SER A 746 25.39 27.30 -19.26
N VAL A 747 24.74 26.98 -18.14
CA VAL A 747 25.38 26.75 -16.86
C VAL A 747 26.10 25.40 -16.84
N ASN A 748 27.27 25.33 -16.21
CA ASN A 748 27.95 24.06 -15.96
C ASN A 748 28.78 24.09 -14.67
N GLY A 749 28.94 22.91 -14.06
CA GLY A 749 29.74 22.69 -12.86
C GLY A 749 28.92 22.34 -11.63
N ILE A 750 29.55 22.45 -10.46
CA ILE A 750 29.00 22.04 -9.18
C ILE A 750 28.47 23.26 -8.43
N PHE A 751 27.29 23.15 -7.84
CA PHE A 751 26.62 24.25 -7.17
C PHE A 751 26.13 23.85 -5.77
N TYR A 752 26.17 24.81 -4.85
CA TYR A 752 25.69 24.67 -3.48
C TYR A 752 24.65 25.74 -3.19
N GLY A 753 23.50 25.34 -2.65
CA GLY A 753 22.47 26.25 -2.15
C GLY A 753 22.01 25.84 -0.76
N LYS A 754 21.26 26.71 -0.08
CA LYS A 754 20.56 26.36 1.18
C LYS A 754 19.06 26.36 0.95
N THR A 755 18.34 25.51 1.68
CA THR A 755 16.88 25.45 1.69
C THR A 755 16.35 25.55 3.12
N ASN A 756 15.07 25.91 3.25
CA ASN A 756 14.37 25.82 4.53
C ASN A 756 14.09 24.36 4.90
N ASN A 757 13.68 24.11 6.14
CA ASN A 757 13.35 22.77 6.64
C ASN A 757 11.91 22.33 6.36
N ARG A 758 11.05 23.23 5.87
CA ARG A 758 9.64 23.01 5.52
C ARG A 758 9.27 23.86 4.30
N SER A 759 8.24 23.46 3.57
CA SER A 759 7.73 24.26 2.44
C SER A 759 7.16 25.59 2.95
N PRO A 760 7.36 26.72 2.22
CA PRO A 760 8.22 26.85 1.05
C PRO A 760 9.71 26.66 1.40
N PHE A 761 10.35 25.71 0.70
CA PHE A 761 11.75 25.35 0.86
C PHE A 761 12.69 26.40 0.27
N ALA A 762 12.23 27.15 -0.73
CA ALA A 762 12.95 28.27 -1.30
C ALA A 762 13.25 29.33 -0.22
N THR A 763 14.50 29.80 -0.19
CA THR A 763 14.92 30.82 0.78
C THR A 763 14.52 32.24 0.38
N ILE A 764 14.11 32.42 -0.88
CA ILE A 764 13.64 33.69 -1.42
C ILE A 764 12.29 33.46 -2.08
N ILE A 765 11.26 34.16 -1.58
CA ILE A 765 9.92 34.21 -2.16
C ILE A 765 9.68 35.64 -2.62
N LYS A 766 9.56 35.85 -3.92
CA LYS A 766 9.19 37.16 -4.46
C LYS A 766 7.67 37.33 -4.33
N ARG A 767 7.22 38.03 -3.28
CA ARG A 767 5.82 38.45 -3.17
C ARG A 767 5.51 39.46 -4.28
N LYS A 768 4.39 39.25 -4.98
CA LYS A 768 3.82 40.22 -5.91
C LYS A 768 3.41 41.51 -5.23
#